data_AF-A0A1X2ESC7-F1
#
_entry.id   AF-A0A1X2ESC7-F1
#
_cell.length_a   1.000
_cell.length_b   1.000
_cell.length_c   1.000
_cell.angle_alpha   90.00
_cell.angle_beta   90.00
_cell.angle_gamma   90.00
#
_symmetry.space_group_name_H-M   'P 1'
#
loop_
_entity.id
_entity.type
_entity.pdbx_description
1 polymer ?
#
loop_
_entity_poly.entity_id
_entity_poly.type
_entity_poly.pdbx_seq_one_letter_code
_entity_poly.pdbx_strand_id
1 'polypeptide(L)'
;MCVADLPSFARPEPPSGRIELAQGWQLASARSVRADGAALSTPGDIAGEWHTVKTMPATVLQALQDDGTYPNLYFGENLAAVPDDLWRQDWWYRTTFDAPAGSSGYRLEFPGINYRAEVWLNGTLIADNSVVVGMHTAHELDVAPWINRGAANTLAVRITPEHALQDIDGVELADSWWDWINWNRIGYQGPGKDPVRGNSFVPDRNAGIFKPVYLSFSGPVVLSDPMVTTELPLPATDRARLTVYTDVRNTTESPVRGVVRATISRAGKPDVEVDQAVRLAPGETREIRFDPETFAALTLRDPDLWWPYTMGEPNLYDLRVEFVQYGRVTDTDQSRFGIRTVQQHRDDDEQFPALGRGGSFYLTVNGRDFLVRGGAYTPDLLYRYDPQRENAILGYVRDMGLNMLRLEGKFPGDNIIERADELGIPLMYGWMCCNQWEKWWQWDDEDRRVADDSLRSQMLSLRGHPSAFLWANGSDGKPPQPVLDGYHDILRELHWPNAVVDTVSSLAHDDAGEVVWDGIHMAGPYTWRPPTYWFSGRYQATRGANAEQGDNEHVPPFASLQKFLPPDKLWPINDAWYFHAGADPGNANLNSIRTAVMQRYGSSRSAEEFARKAQVAHYESTRAQFEAFAALGWATHKMTIYWMLNNHWPSFFGHLFDYYLRPGGAYFGAKKGLRPLSVVFDSYATGDHDTAHIAVVNQSPAERSGLRVRVRTYDLTGRVRDDRTSGPVSVPSGGATQALTLPRPARISEVYFVRCELLDAAGSVVADNTYWQSQQRDDVGNPANDRAFDLRQASWADMTPLNTMPRVPLRVTAQRSAEADVGTTVTIRLHNPTHQIAFFERAEITSSREGDEILPIEYSDNYVTVYPGETVELTGRIDASEAAPNWVRVTGYNTAPVVVAVDQPARR
;
A
#
# COMPACT_ATOMS: atom_id res chain seq x y z
N MET A 1 -0.25 -13.10 60.00
CA MET A 1 0.30 -14.35 59.45
C MET A 1 -0.58 -15.49 59.93
N CYS A 2 -1.48 -15.96 59.08
CA CYS A 2 -2.18 -17.23 59.27
C CYS A 2 -1.41 -18.31 58.50
N VAL A 3 -1.30 -19.49 59.09
CA VAL A 3 -0.41 -20.60 58.70
C VAL A 3 -0.90 -21.36 57.44
N ALA A 4 -1.63 -20.68 56.55
CA ALA A 4 -2.01 -21.19 55.22
C ALA A 4 -1.26 -20.48 54.08
N ASP A 5 -0.50 -19.41 54.38
CA ASP A 5 0.30 -18.65 53.42
C ASP A 5 1.79 -18.80 53.76
N LEU A 6 2.44 -19.85 53.24
CA LEU A 6 3.91 -19.98 53.03
C LEU A 6 4.19 -21.34 52.36
N PRO A 7 5.15 -21.42 51.43
CA PRO A 7 4.89 -21.35 50.00
C PRO A 7 5.32 -22.65 49.30
N SER A 8 4.72 -22.95 48.15
CA SER A 8 5.40 -23.82 47.18
C SER A 8 6.76 -23.18 46.89
N PHE A 9 7.82 -23.90 47.26
CA PHE A 9 9.18 -23.50 46.98
C PHE A 9 9.30 -23.15 45.49
N ALA A 10 9.78 -21.94 45.23
CA ALA A 10 10.06 -21.38 43.92
C ALA A 10 10.63 -22.43 42.97
N ARG A 11 9.79 -22.91 42.03
CA ARG A 11 10.29 -23.43 40.77
C ARG A 11 10.60 -22.23 39.88
N PRO A 12 11.64 -22.30 39.03
CA PRO A 12 11.73 -21.37 37.92
C PRO A 12 10.46 -21.57 37.08
N GLU A 13 9.56 -20.60 37.11
CA GLU A 13 8.57 -20.49 36.04
C GLU A 13 9.37 -20.07 34.81
N PRO A 14 9.33 -20.84 33.71
CA PRO A 14 10.00 -20.43 32.50
C PRO A 14 9.39 -19.10 32.03
N PRO A 15 10.18 -18.30 31.30
CA PRO A 15 9.68 -17.05 30.76
C PRO A 15 8.46 -17.35 29.88
N SER A 16 7.48 -16.44 29.90
CA SER A 16 6.52 -16.39 28.82
C SER A 16 7.24 -16.04 27.52
N GLY A 17 6.64 -16.45 26.41
CA GLY A 17 7.22 -16.18 25.10
C GLY A 17 6.35 -16.69 23.98
N ARG A 18 6.83 -16.43 22.78
CA ARG A 18 6.17 -16.75 21.52
C ARG A 18 7.22 -17.29 20.57
N ILE A 19 6.95 -18.43 19.93
CA ILE A 19 7.80 -18.99 18.88
C ILE A 19 7.00 -19.06 17.58
N GLU A 20 7.61 -18.63 16.49
CA GLU A 20 7.04 -18.82 15.16
C GLU A 20 7.31 -20.25 14.67
N LEU A 21 6.26 -20.93 14.21
CA LEU A 21 6.34 -22.26 13.63
C LEU A 21 6.61 -22.14 12.11
N ALA A 22 7.78 -21.64 11.73
CA ALA A 22 8.08 -21.31 10.32
C ALA A 22 8.61 -22.49 9.47
N GLN A 23 9.00 -23.61 10.10
CA GLN A 23 9.81 -24.65 9.46
C GLN A 23 9.12 -26.02 9.44
N GLY A 24 9.62 -26.90 8.57
CA GLY A 24 9.25 -28.33 8.56
C GLY A 24 7.85 -28.64 8.02
N TRP A 25 7.19 -27.67 7.39
CA TRP A 25 5.84 -27.85 6.87
C TRP A 25 5.81 -28.67 5.60
N GLN A 26 4.80 -29.53 5.52
CA GLN A 26 4.46 -30.34 4.35
C GLN A 26 2.99 -30.10 4.00
N LEU A 27 2.68 -30.19 2.71
CA LEU A 27 1.34 -29.98 2.15
C LEU A 27 0.88 -31.24 1.41
N ALA A 28 -0.37 -31.65 1.55
CA ALA A 28 -0.95 -32.70 0.71
C ALA A 28 -2.44 -32.47 0.46
N SER A 29 -2.95 -32.89 -0.70
CA SER A 29 -4.39 -32.96 -0.92
C SER A 29 -5.01 -34.01 0.00
N ALA A 30 -6.11 -33.67 0.68
CA ALA A 30 -6.86 -34.61 1.50
C ALA A 30 -7.48 -35.76 0.69
N ARG A 31 -7.57 -35.65 -0.65
CA ARG A 31 -7.97 -36.78 -1.52
C ARG A 31 -6.86 -37.82 -1.67
N SER A 32 -5.60 -37.42 -1.55
CA SER A 32 -4.43 -38.29 -1.72
C SER A 32 -4.02 -39.01 -0.42
N VAL A 33 -4.40 -38.44 0.73
CA VAL A 33 -4.04 -38.93 2.06
C VAL A 33 -5.23 -39.67 2.68
N ARG A 34 -5.03 -40.96 3.02
CA ARG A 34 -6.09 -41.79 3.63
C ARG A 34 -6.11 -41.76 5.15
N ALA A 35 -5.02 -41.32 5.77
CA ALA A 35 -4.92 -41.17 7.22
C ALA A 35 -5.84 -40.02 7.68
N ASP A 36 -6.48 -40.19 8.84
CA ASP A 36 -7.29 -39.15 9.46
C ASP A 36 -6.43 -38.16 10.25
N GLY A 37 -7.02 -37.05 10.71
CA GLY A 37 -6.28 -36.01 11.45
C GLY A 37 -5.58 -36.53 12.71
N ALA A 38 -6.14 -37.55 13.37
CA ALA A 38 -5.52 -38.19 14.52
C ALA A 38 -4.21 -38.89 14.13
N ALA A 39 -4.21 -39.70 13.07
CA ALA A 39 -2.99 -40.31 12.57
C ALA A 39 -2.00 -39.26 12.03
N LEU A 40 -2.49 -38.23 11.33
CA LEU A 40 -1.64 -37.19 10.72
C LEU A 40 -0.91 -36.31 11.74
N SER A 41 -1.54 -36.06 12.88
CA SER A 41 -0.96 -35.30 13.98
C SER A 41 -0.15 -36.18 14.96
N THR A 42 0.33 -37.37 14.54
CA THR A 42 1.25 -38.19 15.33
C THR A 42 2.64 -38.31 14.67
N PRO A 43 3.71 -38.54 15.46
CA PRO A 43 5.04 -38.78 14.91
C PRO A 43 5.08 -40.03 14.02
N GLY A 44 5.81 -39.95 12.90
CA GLY A 44 6.02 -41.06 11.97
C GLY A 44 5.92 -40.66 10.50
N ASP A 45 6.33 -41.59 9.63
CA ASP A 45 6.17 -41.48 8.19
C ASP A 45 4.72 -41.71 7.80
N ILE A 46 4.19 -40.86 6.93
CA ILE A 46 2.80 -40.91 6.50
C ILE A 46 2.76 -41.19 5.01
N ALA A 47 2.05 -42.25 4.63
CA ALA A 47 1.82 -42.57 3.22
C ALA A 47 0.96 -41.48 2.54
N GLY A 48 1.38 -41.04 1.36
CA GLY A 48 0.69 -40.03 0.58
C GLY A 48 1.67 -39.25 -0.30
N GLU A 49 1.12 -38.45 -1.21
CA GLU A 49 1.89 -37.51 -2.02
C GLU A 49 1.98 -36.19 -1.26
N TRP A 50 3.09 -36.00 -0.54
CA TRP A 50 3.37 -34.78 0.22
C TRP A 50 4.33 -33.87 -0.54
N HIS A 51 3.94 -32.60 -0.62
CA HIS A 51 4.70 -31.49 -1.14
C HIS A 51 5.48 -30.81 0.00
N THR A 52 6.71 -30.39 -0.28
CA THR A 52 7.49 -29.62 0.71
C THR A 52 7.08 -28.17 0.65
N VAL A 53 6.67 -27.59 1.78
CA VAL A 53 6.42 -26.15 1.87
C VAL A 53 7.76 -25.46 2.13
N LYS A 54 8.28 -24.75 1.12
CA LYS A 54 9.62 -24.14 1.18
C LYS A 54 9.70 -22.96 2.14
N THR A 55 8.64 -22.17 2.22
CA THR A 55 8.53 -20.99 3.06
C THR A 55 7.14 -20.95 3.66
N MET A 56 7.03 -20.67 4.96
CA MET A 56 5.78 -20.32 5.61
C MET A 56 5.77 -18.82 5.94
N PRO A 57 4.59 -18.19 5.98
CA PRO A 57 3.29 -18.70 5.57
C PRO A 57 3.18 -18.96 4.05
N ALA A 58 2.22 -19.78 3.64
CA ALA A 58 1.96 -20.10 2.23
C ALA A 58 0.50 -20.51 1.98
N THR A 59 -0.04 -20.02 0.86
CA THR A 59 -1.25 -20.59 0.25
C THR A 59 -0.93 -21.91 -0.47
N VAL A 60 -1.97 -22.69 -0.77
CA VAL A 60 -1.84 -23.99 -1.46
C VAL A 60 -1.14 -23.81 -2.79
N LEU A 61 -1.63 -22.88 -3.62
CA LEU A 61 -1.09 -22.67 -4.96
C LEU A 61 0.32 -22.08 -4.93
N GLN A 62 0.65 -21.22 -3.95
CA GLN A 62 2.02 -20.77 -3.72
C GLN A 62 2.94 -21.96 -3.42
N ALA A 63 2.58 -22.82 -2.47
CA ALA A 63 3.40 -23.97 -2.07
C ALA A 63 3.64 -24.94 -3.25
N LEU A 64 2.61 -25.20 -4.06
CA LEU A 64 2.71 -26.06 -5.26
C LEU A 64 3.52 -25.42 -6.39
N GLN A 65 3.51 -24.09 -6.53
CA GLN A 65 4.44 -23.42 -7.45
C GLN A 65 5.87 -23.51 -6.93
N ASP A 66 6.07 -23.20 -5.65
CA ASP A 66 7.39 -23.10 -5.05
C ASP A 66 8.09 -24.46 -5.05
N ASP A 67 7.38 -25.58 -4.89
CA ASP A 67 7.95 -26.94 -4.95
C ASP A 67 8.23 -27.48 -6.36
N GLY A 68 7.70 -26.81 -7.39
CA GLY A 68 7.89 -27.16 -8.80
C GLY A 68 6.77 -27.98 -9.43
N THR A 69 5.65 -28.22 -8.72
CA THR A 69 4.45 -28.86 -9.28
C THR A 69 3.87 -28.04 -10.42
N TYR A 70 3.83 -26.71 -10.27
CA TYR A 70 3.49 -25.79 -11.35
C TYR A 70 4.71 -24.97 -11.80
N PRO A 71 4.80 -24.60 -13.10
CA PRO A 71 5.79 -23.65 -13.55
C PRO A 71 5.50 -22.25 -12.97
N ASN A 72 6.33 -21.25 -13.29
CA ASN A 72 6.04 -19.86 -12.94
C ASN A 72 4.64 -19.46 -13.44
N LEU A 73 3.69 -19.33 -12.52
CA LEU A 73 2.29 -19.04 -12.78
C LEU A 73 2.09 -17.65 -13.35
N TYR A 74 3.05 -16.75 -13.10
CA TYR A 74 3.00 -15.36 -13.54
C TYR A 74 3.59 -15.13 -14.94
N PHE A 75 3.99 -16.19 -15.64
CA PHE A 75 4.49 -16.11 -17.01
C PHE A 75 3.45 -16.54 -18.04
N GLY A 76 3.19 -15.70 -19.01
CA GLY A 76 2.21 -15.91 -20.07
C GLY A 76 0.85 -16.28 -19.48
N GLU A 77 0.24 -17.32 -20.00
CA GLU A 77 -1.08 -17.78 -19.56
C GLU A 77 -0.95 -19.02 -18.65
N ASN A 78 0.21 -19.25 -18.01
CA ASN A 78 0.47 -20.47 -17.23
C ASN A 78 -0.55 -20.69 -16.10
N LEU A 79 -1.03 -19.63 -15.45
CA LEU A 79 -2.05 -19.72 -14.41
C LEU A 79 -3.37 -20.34 -14.93
N ALA A 80 -3.72 -20.13 -16.20
CA ALA A 80 -4.94 -20.72 -16.79
C ALA A 80 -4.83 -22.23 -17.00
N ALA A 81 -3.61 -22.78 -16.99
CA ALA A 81 -3.37 -24.22 -17.12
C ALA A 81 -3.50 -24.98 -15.79
N VAL A 82 -3.61 -24.28 -14.66
CA VAL A 82 -3.85 -24.89 -13.36
C VAL A 82 -5.29 -25.42 -13.29
N PRO A 83 -5.51 -26.67 -12.82
CA PRO A 83 -6.85 -27.21 -12.66
C PRO A 83 -7.74 -26.36 -11.73
N ASP A 84 -8.95 -26.05 -12.17
CA ASP A 84 -9.99 -25.33 -11.38
C ASP A 84 -10.71 -26.25 -10.37
N ASP A 85 -9.96 -27.12 -9.70
CA ASP A 85 -10.49 -28.01 -8.67
C ASP A 85 -9.69 -28.01 -7.36
N LEU A 86 -8.63 -27.19 -7.26
CA LEU A 86 -7.85 -27.05 -6.02
C LEU A 86 -8.73 -26.53 -4.88
N TRP A 87 -9.68 -25.62 -5.16
CA TRP A 87 -10.65 -25.14 -4.19
C TRP A 87 -11.75 -26.16 -3.83
N ARG A 88 -11.93 -27.24 -4.59
CA ARG A 88 -12.99 -28.25 -4.37
C ARG A 88 -12.55 -29.41 -3.47
N GLN A 89 -11.43 -29.25 -2.78
CA GLN A 89 -10.85 -30.28 -1.93
C GLN A 89 -10.13 -29.64 -0.75
N ASP A 90 -10.11 -30.36 0.36
CA ASP A 90 -9.35 -29.94 1.52
C ASP A 90 -7.85 -30.23 1.35
N TRP A 91 -7.05 -29.51 2.13
CA TRP A 91 -5.59 -29.58 2.10
C TRP A 91 -5.02 -29.76 3.49
N TRP A 92 -4.13 -30.74 3.66
CA TRP A 92 -3.41 -30.95 4.91
C TRP A 92 -2.10 -30.18 4.90
N TYR A 93 -1.92 -29.32 5.89
CA TYR A 93 -0.64 -28.77 6.30
C TYR A 93 -0.16 -29.54 7.54
N ARG A 94 1.08 -30.02 7.55
CA ARG A 94 1.65 -30.79 8.66
C ARG A 94 3.05 -30.33 9.01
N THR A 95 3.35 -30.21 10.29
CA THR A 95 4.72 -29.95 10.78
C THR A 95 4.99 -30.62 12.13
N THR A 96 6.24 -30.59 12.56
CA THR A 96 6.67 -30.95 13.92
C THR A 96 7.44 -29.81 14.54
N PHE A 97 7.25 -29.59 15.85
CA PHE A 97 7.97 -28.56 16.60
C PHE A 97 8.23 -28.98 18.05
N ASP A 98 9.23 -28.39 18.67
CA ASP A 98 9.52 -28.60 20.09
C ASP A 98 8.83 -27.53 20.94
N ALA A 99 8.05 -27.96 21.93
CA ALA A 99 7.45 -27.04 22.89
C ALA A 99 8.39 -26.81 24.08
N PRO A 100 8.60 -25.57 24.55
CA PRO A 100 9.37 -25.30 25.75
C PRO A 100 8.85 -26.08 26.97
N ALA A 101 9.73 -26.45 27.91
CA ALA A 101 9.33 -27.10 29.16
C ALA A 101 8.95 -26.06 30.23
N GLY A 102 8.11 -26.46 31.19
CA GLY A 102 7.89 -25.73 32.45
C GLY A 102 6.74 -24.72 32.45
N SER A 103 6.15 -24.39 31.29
CA SER A 103 5.02 -23.46 31.22
C SER A 103 3.73 -24.17 31.61
N SER A 104 2.76 -23.42 32.13
CA SER A 104 1.44 -23.92 32.47
C SER A 104 0.42 -23.70 31.36
N GLY A 105 0.55 -22.62 30.59
CA GLY A 105 -0.28 -22.29 29.43
C GLY A 105 0.49 -22.43 28.13
N TYR A 106 -0.20 -22.89 27.08
CA TYR A 106 0.29 -22.96 25.70
C TYR A 106 -0.87 -22.68 24.75
N ARG A 107 -0.67 -21.83 23.75
CA ARG A 107 -1.70 -21.50 22.77
C ARG A 107 -1.11 -21.53 21.37
N LEU A 108 -1.86 -22.12 20.44
CA LEU A 108 -1.57 -21.99 19.01
C LEU A 108 -2.31 -20.77 18.47
N GLU A 109 -1.57 -19.90 17.79
CA GLU A 109 -2.09 -18.67 17.20
C GLU A 109 -2.03 -18.78 15.68
N PHE A 110 -3.19 -18.59 15.06
CA PHE A 110 -3.36 -18.52 13.61
C PHE A 110 -3.95 -17.14 13.27
N PRO A 111 -3.11 -16.12 12.98
CA PRO A 111 -3.57 -14.79 12.64
C PRO A 111 -4.30 -14.69 11.29
N GLY A 112 -4.15 -15.71 10.42
CA GLY A 112 -4.77 -15.73 9.10
C GLY A 112 -4.78 -17.13 8.48
N ILE A 113 -5.98 -17.67 8.33
CA ILE A 113 -6.28 -18.93 7.63
C ILE A 113 -7.35 -18.63 6.59
N ASN A 114 -7.19 -19.15 5.37
CA ASN A 114 -8.23 -19.08 4.35
C ASN A 114 -8.69 -20.49 3.93
N TYR A 115 -9.96 -20.89 4.08
CA TYR A 115 -11.05 -20.18 4.74
C TYR A 115 -11.44 -20.79 6.09
N ARG A 116 -11.45 -22.12 6.18
CA ARG A 116 -11.75 -22.86 7.41
C ARG A 116 -10.66 -23.86 7.73
N ALA A 117 -10.59 -24.31 8.98
CA ALA A 117 -9.69 -25.40 9.32
C ALA A 117 -10.18 -26.38 10.39
N GLU A 118 -9.70 -27.62 10.32
CA GLU A 118 -9.55 -28.48 11.49
C GLU A 118 -8.11 -28.41 11.99
N VAL A 119 -7.90 -28.22 13.29
CA VAL A 119 -6.57 -28.17 13.91
C VAL A 119 -6.38 -29.39 14.82
N TRP A 120 -5.38 -30.21 14.51
CA TRP A 120 -5.06 -31.44 15.22
C TRP A 120 -3.66 -31.40 15.82
N LEU A 121 -3.54 -31.75 17.09
CA LEU A 121 -2.26 -31.80 17.81
C LEU A 121 -2.12 -33.14 18.53
N ASN A 122 -1.01 -33.84 18.29
CA ASN A 122 -0.65 -35.08 18.98
C ASN A 122 -1.78 -36.14 19.00
N GLY A 123 -2.50 -36.29 17.89
CA GLY A 123 -3.60 -37.24 17.74
C GLY A 123 -4.98 -36.72 18.19
N THR A 124 -5.08 -35.48 18.64
CA THR A 124 -6.34 -34.91 19.16
C THR A 124 -6.83 -33.72 18.33
N LEU A 125 -8.12 -33.70 18.01
CA LEU A 125 -8.79 -32.55 17.40
C LEU A 125 -8.94 -31.44 18.45
N ILE A 126 -8.33 -30.29 18.19
CA ILE A 126 -8.33 -29.13 19.07
C ILE A 126 -9.48 -28.18 18.71
N ALA A 127 -9.66 -27.94 17.42
CA ALA A 127 -10.71 -27.09 16.88
C ALA A 127 -11.15 -27.61 15.50
N ASP A 128 -12.45 -27.53 15.20
CA ASP A 128 -13.02 -27.90 13.91
C ASP A 128 -13.36 -26.67 13.05
N ASN A 129 -13.91 -26.93 11.87
CA ASN A 129 -14.24 -25.91 10.86
C ASN A 129 -15.42 -24.99 11.23
N SER A 130 -16.09 -25.22 12.35
CA SER A 130 -17.08 -24.30 12.92
C SER A 130 -16.44 -23.27 13.85
N VAL A 131 -15.27 -23.60 14.42
CA VAL A 131 -14.49 -22.73 15.30
C VAL A 131 -13.46 -21.93 14.51
N VAL A 132 -12.75 -22.57 13.58
CA VAL A 132 -11.76 -21.90 12.71
C VAL A 132 -12.40 -21.59 11.36
N VAL A 133 -12.88 -20.36 11.21
CA VAL A 133 -13.54 -19.83 10.00
C VAL A 133 -13.31 -18.32 9.87
N GLY A 134 -13.04 -17.87 8.64
CA GLY A 134 -12.89 -16.45 8.32
C GLY A 134 -11.45 -16.08 8.00
N MET A 135 -11.21 -15.51 6.81
CA MET A 135 -9.87 -15.11 6.38
C MET A 135 -9.21 -14.07 7.30
N HIS A 136 -10.01 -13.13 7.80
CA HIS A 136 -9.56 -12.02 8.63
C HIS A 136 -9.80 -12.24 10.13
N THR A 137 -10.22 -13.44 10.52
CA THR A 137 -10.36 -13.84 11.93
C THR A 137 -9.04 -14.41 12.44
N ALA A 138 -8.52 -13.85 13.53
CA ALA A 138 -7.41 -14.45 14.24
C ALA A 138 -7.94 -15.53 15.20
N HIS A 139 -7.30 -16.70 15.21
CA HIS A 139 -7.69 -17.81 16.08
C HIS A 139 -6.60 -18.11 17.10
N GLU A 140 -6.96 -18.06 18.37
CA GLU A 140 -6.10 -18.47 19.50
C GLU A 140 -6.69 -19.73 20.15
N LEU A 141 -5.94 -20.83 20.11
CA LEU A 141 -6.40 -22.14 20.59
C LEU A 141 -5.56 -22.57 21.80
N ASP A 142 -6.18 -22.74 22.97
CA ASP A 142 -5.50 -23.33 24.14
C ASP A 142 -5.17 -24.80 23.87
N VAL A 143 -3.88 -25.13 23.90
CA VAL A 143 -3.35 -26.47 23.65
C VAL A 143 -2.61 -27.06 24.86
N ALA A 144 -2.61 -26.36 26.00
CA ALA A 144 -1.92 -26.80 27.21
C ALA A 144 -2.27 -28.23 27.69
N PRO A 145 -3.51 -28.76 27.47
CA PRO A 145 -3.85 -30.14 27.83
C PRO A 145 -3.25 -31.21 26.91
N TRP A 146 -2.92 -30.90 25.65
CA TRP A 146 -2.53 -31.87 24.63
C TRP A 146 -1.07 -31.75 24.18
N ILE A 147 -0.39 -30.68 24.59
CA ILE A 147 0.99 -30.42 24.22
C ILE A 147 1.98 -31.28 25.03
N ASN A 148 2.94 -31.88 24.34
CA ASN A 148 4.08 -32.56 24.92
C ASN A 148 5.13 -31.52 25.32
N ARG A 149 5.10 -31.11 26.60
CA ARG A 149 5.98 -30.08 27.15
C ARG A 149 7.44 -30.54 27.18
N GLY A 150 8.36 -29.71 26.69
CA GLY A 150 9.79 -30.03 26.64
C GLY A 150 10.17 -31.10 25.63
N ALA A 151 9.29 -31.41 24.69
CA ALA A 151 9.46 -32.48 23.71
C ALA A 151 8.83 -32.11 22.37
N ALA A 152 9.04 -32.97 21.38
CA ALA A 152 8.48 -32.82 20.05
C ALA A 152 6.95 -33.03 20.04
N ASN A 153 6.29 -32.22 19.22
CA ASN A 153 4.86 -32.22 18.96
C ASN A 153 4.63 -32.34 17.45
N THR A 154 3.52 -32.95 17.05
CA THR A 154 3.10 -33.00 15.64
C THR A 154 1.77 -32.28 15.48
N LEU A 155 1.75 -31.29 14.59
CA LEU A 155 0.59 -30.49 14.23
C LEU A 155 0.14 -30.86 12.82
N ALA A 156 -1.16 -31.09 12.66
CA ALA A 156 -1.79 -31.22 11.35
C ALA A 156 -2.99 -30.26 11.28
N VAL A 157 -3.06 -29.47 10.21
CA VAL A 157 -4.11 -28.49 9.95
C VAL A 157 -4.77 -28.87 8.63
N ARG A 158 -6.06 -29.16 8.66
CA ARG A 158 -6.86 -29.44 7.46
C ARG A 158 -7.56 -28.17 7.03
N ILE A 159 -7.13 -27.57 5.95
CA ILE A 159 -7.73 -26.37 5.38
C ILE A 159 -8.88 -26.76 4.45
N THR A 160 -10.03 -26.13 4.63
CA THR A 160 -11.16 -26.17 3.68
C THR A 160 -11.24 -24.80 2.98
N PRO A 161 -11.03 -24.75 1.65
CA PRO A 161 -11.21 -23.53 0.86
C PRO A 161 -12.63 -22.99 0.88
N GLU A 162 -12.81 -21.76 0.41
CA GLU A 162 -14.15 -21.24 0.12
C GLU A 162 -14.83 -22.07 -0.98
N HIS A 163 -16.09 -22.45 -0.74
CA HIS A 163 -16.93 -23.13 -1.71
C HIS A 163 -18.01 -22.22 -2.29
N ALA A 164 -18.60 -21.35 -1.46
CA ALA A 164 -19.70 -20.48 -1.90
C ALA A 164 -19.24 -19.47 -2.96
N LEU A 165 -20.14 -19.09 -3.85
CA LEU A 165 -19.93 -18.12 -4.91
C LEU A 165 -21.01 -17.05 -4.86
N GLN A 166 -20.58 -15.82 -4.64
CA GLN A 166 -21.48 -14.67 -4.62
C GLN A 166 -22.33 -14.60 -5.88
N ASP A 167 -23.57 -14.17 -5.70
CA ASP A 167 -24.59 -14.06 -6.76
C ASP A 167 -24.99 -15.41 -7.41
N ILE A 168 -24.43 -16.55 -6.96
CA ILE A 168 -24.77 -17.89 -7.44
C ILE A 168 -25.44 -18.72 -6.33
N ASP A 169 -24.71 -18.99 -5.24
CA ASP A 169 -25.18 -19.90 -4.18
C ASP A 169 -24.86 -19.46 -2.75
N GLY A 170 -24.23 -18.31 -2.55
CA GLY A 170 -24.00 -17.71 -1.23
C GLY A 170 -22.72 -16.88 -1.18
N VAL A 171 -22.23 -16.57 0.02
CA VAL A 171 -20.92 -15.93 0.20
C VAL A 171 -20.14 -16.64 1.30
N GLU A 172 -18.83 -16.44 1.29
CA GLU A 172 -17.92 -16.69 2.41
C GLU A 172 -17.02 -15.46 2.50
N LEU A 173 -16.75 -14.96 3.69
CA LEU A 173 -16.09 -13.66 3.89
C LEU A 173 -14.57 -13.78 3.82
N ALA A 174 -14.06 -14.04 2.62
CA ALA A 174 -12.63 -13.96 2.31
C ALA A 174 -12.35 -12.85 1.28
N ASP A 175 -11.10 -12.78 0.85
CA ASP A 175 -10.69 -11.83 -0.16
C ASP A 175 -10.84 -12.37 -1.57
N SER A 176 -11.30 -11.50 -2.47
CA SER A 176 -11.46 -11.78 -3.89
C SER A 176 -10.73 -10.73 -4.73
N TRP A 177 -10.49 -11.05 -5.99
CA TRP A 177 -9.71 -10.19 -6.90
C TRP A 177 -10.57 -9.38 -7.87
N TRP A 178 -11.90 -9.45 -7.75
CA TRP A 178 -12.91 -8.74 -8.57
C TRP A 178 -12.41 -8.29 -9.95
N ASP A 179 -12.30 -6.99 -10.17
CA ASP A 179 -11.86 -6.34 -11.41
C ASP A 179 -10.34 -6.22 -11.53
N TRP A 180 -9.59 -6.58 -10.47
CA TRP A 180 -8.12 -6.46 -10.42
C TRP A 180 -7.43 -7.51 -11.28
N ILE A 181 -8.08 -8.66 -11.50
CA ILE A 181 -7.70 -9.66 -12.52
C ILE A 181 -8.83 -9.85 -13.52
N ASN A 182 -8.49 -10.15 -14.77
CA ASN A 182 -9.48 -10.33 -15.83
C ASN A 182 -10.39 -11.55 -15.60
N TRP A 183 -11.59 -11.35 -15.04
CA TRP A 183 -12.59 -12.42 -14.82
C TRP A 183 -13.05 -13.15 -16.09
N ASN A 184 -12.78 -12.58 -17.27
CA ASN A 184 -13.07 -13.27 -18.53
C ASN A 184 -12.12 -14.44 -18.78
N ARG A 185 -11.02 -14.50 -18.01
CA ARG A 185 -9.93 -15.47 -18.18
C ARG A 185 -9.59 -16.22 -16.89
N ILE A 186 -9.65 -15.56 -15.74
CA ILE A 186 -9.25 -16.10 -14.43
C ILE A 186 -10.46 -16.08 -13.49
N GLY A 187 -10.64 -17.12 -12.68
CA GLY A 187 -11.82 -17.28 -11.82
C GLY A 187 -12.93 -18.11 -12.45
N TYR A 188 -14.15 -17.99 -11.92
CA TYR A 188 -15.24 -18.92 -12.23
C TYR A 188 -15.74 -18.82 -13.68
N GLN A 189 -15.75 -19.96 -14.39
CA GLN A 189 -16.21 -20.07 -15.78
C GLN A 189 -17.43 -21.01 -15.94
N GLY A 190 -18.11 -21.35 -14.85
CA GLY A 190 -19.21 -22.32 -14.84
C GLY A 190 -20.61 -21.75 -15.06
N PRO A 191 -21.66 -22.59 -14.95
CA PRO A 191 -23.05 -22.17 -15.06
C PRO A 191 -23.42 -21.08 -14.03
N GLY A 192 -24.19 -20.08 -14.44
CA GLY A 192 -24.58 -18.98 -13.56
C GLY A 192 -23.60 -17.82 -13.51
N LYS A 193 -22.44 -17.92 -14.20
CA LYS A 193 -21.53 -16.78 -14.40
C LYS A 193 -22.27 -15.61 -15.06
N ASP A 194 -22.20 -14.43 -14.45
CA ASP A 194 -22.67 -13.20 -15.06
C ASP A 194 -21.67 -12.75 -16.16
N PRO A 195 -22.14 -12.46 -17.39
CA PRO A 195 -21.26 -12.09 -18.51
C PRO A 195 -20.68 -10.68 -18.41
N VAL A 196 -21.21 -9.84 -17.51
CA VAL A 196 -20.79 -8.45 -17.28
C VAL A 196 -20.04 -8.30 -15.95
N ARG A 197 -20.36 -9.15 -14.96
CA ARG A 197 -19.73 -9.18 -13.64
C ARG A 197 -19.20 -10.57 -13.34
N GLY A 198 -17.93 -10.71 -12.97
CA GLY A 198 -17.32 -12.03 -12.81
C GLY A 198 -16.80 -12.31 -11.41
N ASN A 199 -16.79 -13.58 -11.02
CA ASN A 199 -16.14 -14.04 -9.80
C ASN A 199 -14.65 -14.31 -10.09
N SER A 200 -13.79 -13.37 -9.72
CA SER A 200 -12.34 -13.44 -9.94
C SER A 200 -11.60 -14.04 -8.74
N PHE A 201 -11.05 -15.23 -8.93
CA PHE A 201 -10.22 -15.93 -7.96
C PHE A 201 -9.09 -16.69 -8.63
N VAL A 202 -8.00 -16.92 -7.90
CA VAL A 202 -7.01 -17.92 -8.30
C VAL A 202 -7.57 -19.34 -8.09
N PRO A 203 -7.02 -20.38 -8.76
CA PRO A 203 -7.55 -21.75 -8.73
C PRO A 203 -7.71 -22.41 -7.35
N ASP A 204 -6.93 -22.01 -6.35
CA ASP A 204 -7.08 -22.46 -4.95
C ASP A 204 -7.90 -21.50 -4.09
N ARG A 205 -8.41 -20.41 -4.66
CA ARG A 205 -9.04 -19.27 -3.96
C ARG A 205 -8.20 -18.74 -2.81
N ASN A 206 -6.87 -18.75 -2.96
CA ASN A 206 -5.93 -18.37 -1.92
C ASN A 206 -6.09 -19.18 -0.62
N ALA A 207 -6.60 -20.41 -0.69
CA ALA A 207 -6.72 -21.26 0.49
C ALA A 207 -5.36 -21.60 1.10
N GLY A 208 -5.27 -21.65 2.41
CA GLY A 208 -4.07 -22.02 3.15
C GLY A 208 -3.84 -21.20 4.41
N ILE A 209 -2.60 -21.21 4.89
CA ILE A 209 -2.16 -20.46 6.06
C ILE A 209 -1.32 -19.30 5.54
N PHE A 210 -1.92 -18.12 5.42
CA PHE A 210 -1.30 -16.98 4.72
C PHE A 210 -0.64 -15.96 5.66
N LYS A 211 -0.78 -16.13 6.98
CA LYS A 211 -0.03 -15.38 8.01
C LYS A 211 0.79 -16.31 8.91
N PRO A 212 1.88 -15.84 9.54
CA PRO A 212 2.75 -16.69 10.36
C PRO A 212 1.99 -17.37 11.52
N VAL A 213 2.33 -18.63 11.81
CA VAL A 213 1.72 -19.42 12.90
C VAL A 213 2.62 -19.35 14.11
N TYR A 214 2.05 -19.16 15.30
CA TYR A 214 2.83 -19.08 16.54
C TYR A 214 2.37 -20.09 17.59
N LEU A 215 3.32 -20.50 18.43
CA LEU A 215 3.04 -21.09 19.73
C LEU A 215 3.42 -20.06 20.79
N SER A 216 2.44 -19.54 21.53
CA SER A 216 2.69 -18.79 22.75
C SER A 216 2.65 -19.71 23.97
N PHE A 217 3.44 -19.37 24.97
CA PHE A 217 3.51 -20.11 26.24
C PHE A 217 3.68 -19.15 27.38
N SER A 218 3.02 -19.43 28.50
CA SER A 218 2.95 -18.51 29.62
C SER A 218 2.75 -19.24 30.95
N GLY A 219 2.88 -18.47 32.02
CA GLY A 219 2.56 -18.89 33.38
C GLY A 219 1.04 -18.96 33.64
N PRO A 220 0.63 -18.92 34.93
CA PRO A 220 -0.77 -19.01 35.35
C PRO A 220 -1.60 -17.75 35.04
N VAL A 221 -0.93 -16.66 34.68
CA VAL A 221 -1.56 -15.40 34.28
C VAL A 221 -0.99 -14.99 32.93
N VAL A 222 -1.88 -14.44 32.09
CA VAL A 222 -1.58 -14.02 30.74
C VAL A 222 -1.93 -12.54 30.61
N LEU A 223 -0.97 -11.74 30.17
CA LEU A 223 -1.16 -10.41 29.64
C LEU A 223 -1.40 -10.48 28.14
N SER A 224 -2.33 -9.66 27.64
CA SER A 224 -2.52 -9.49 26.20
C SER A 224 -2.96 -8.06 25.86
N ASP A 225 -2.83 -7.75 24.58
CA ASP A 225 -3.37 -6.57 23.90
C ASP A 225 -3.01 -5.22 24.54
N PRO A 226 -1.74 -4.97 24.95
CA PRO A 226 -1.33 -3.72 25.56
C PRO A 226 -1.43 -2.57 24.55
N MET A 227 -2.18 -1.52 24.90
CA MET A 227 -2.33 -0.33 24.06
C MET A 227 -2.28 0.97 24.87
N VAL A 228 -1.95 2.08 24.20
CA VAL A 228 -1.98 3.43 24.77
C VAL A 228 -2.85 4.32 23.89
N THR A 229 -3.88 4.93 24.47
CA THR A 229 -4.58 6.05 23.84
C THR A 229 -3.97 7.38 24.30
N THR A 230 -3.96 8.37 23.40
CA THR A 230 -3.30 9.65 23.67
C THR A 230 -4.22 10.83 23.38
N GLU A 231 -4.23 11.81 24.27
CA GLU A 231 -4.98 13.06 24.13
C GLU A 231 -4.02 14.25 24.24
N LEU A 232 -4.09 15.16 23.27
CA LEU A 232 -3.36 16.42 23.25
C LEU A 232 -4.33 17.60 23.50
N PRO A 233 -3.95 18.59 24.33
CA PRO A 233 -4.73 19.80 24.54
C PRO A 233 -4.59 20.78 23.37
N LEU A 234 -5.02 20.37 22.17
CA LEU A 234 -4.86 21.12 20.93
C LEU A 234 -5.44 22.54 21.03
N PRO A 235 -4.78 23.56 20.45
CA PRO A 235 -3.60 23.46 19.58
C PRO A 235 -2.27 23.33 20.34
N ALA A 236 -2.28 23.33 21.68
CA ALA A 236 -1.07 23.12 22.47
C ALA A 236 -0.62 21.65 22.37
N THR A 237 0.69 21.47 22.21
CA THR A 237 1.35 20.17 22.05
C THR A 237 2.43 19.94 23.10
N ASP A 238 2.48 20.78 24.12
CA ASP A 238 3.45 20.77 25.22
C ASP A 238 3.11 19.75 26.32
N ARG A 239 1.96 19.08 26.23
CA ARG A 239 1.51 18.05 27.17
C ARG A 239 0.72 16.97 26.46
N ALA A 240 0.81 15.74 26.95
CA ALA A 240 -0.03 14.62 26.51
C ALA A 240 -0.62 13.89 27.71
N ARG A 241 -1.89 13.49 27.61
CA ARG A 241 -2.56 12.62 28.57
C ARG A 241 -2.60 11.22 27.96
N LEU A 242 -2.08 10.22 28.67
CA LEU A 242 -2.01 8.84 28.19
C LEU A 242 -2.95 7.96 29.02
N THR A 243 -3.68 7.06 28.37
CA THR A 243 -4.41 5.97 29.06
C THR A 243 -3.89 4.64 28.55
N VAL A 244 -3.45 3.78 29.46
CA VAL A 244 -2.92 2.44 29.13
C VAL A 244 -3.99 1.40 29.40
N TYR A 245 -4.16 0.46 28.47
CA TYR A 245 -5.05 -0.69 28.58
C TYR A 245 -4.26 -1.98 28.36
N THR A 246 -4.63 -3.05 29.05
CA THR A 246 -4.17 -4.43 28.80
C THR A 246 -5.19 -5.39 29.37
N ASP A 247 -5.34 -6.56 28.76
CA ASP A 247 -6.13 -7.63 29.33
C ASP A 247 -5.28 -8.55 30.21
N VAL A 248 -5.86 -8.99 31.32
CA VAL A 248 -5.20 -9.91 32.25
C VAL A 248 -6.11 -11.10 32.49
N ARG A 249 -5.66 -12.29 32.10
CA ARG A 249 -6.39 -13.55 32.22
C ARG A 249 -5.74 -14.48 33.23
N ASN A 250 -6.52 -14.96 34.19
CA ASN A 250 -6.14 -16.06 35.08
C ASN A 250 -6.51 -17.40 34.43
N THR A 251 -5.52 -18.21 34.07
CA THR A 251 -5.74 -19.52 33.42
C THR A 251 -5.93 -20.67 34.41
N THR A 252 -5.92 -20.38 35.71
CA THR A 252 -5.98 -21.40 36.76
C THR A 252 -7.36 -21.56 37.38
N GLU A 253 -7.57 -22.69 38.07
CA GLU A 253 -8.78 -22.97 38.86
C GLU A 253 -8.78 -22.29 40.24
N SER A 254 -7.77 -21.48 40.56
CA SER A 254 -7.62 -20.80 41.84
C SER A 254 -7.58 -19.28 41.69
N PRO A 255 -8.04 -18.49 42.67
CA PRO A 255 -7.89 -17.05 42.62
C PRO A 255 -6.41 -16.64 42.62
N VAL A 256 -6.07 -15.69 41.77
CA VAL A 256 -4.71 -15.14 41.63
C VAL A 256 -4.70 -13.69 42.13
N ARG A 257 -3.62 -13.30 42.82
CA ARG A 257 -3.36 -11.90 43.22
C ARG A 257 -1.99 -11.48 42.72
N GLY A 258 -1.86 -10.25 42.25
CA GLY A 258 -0.60 -9.69 41.80
C GLY A 258 -0.70 -8.20 41.57
N VAL A 259 0.34 -7.64 40.98
CA VAL A 259 0.39 -6.25 40.52
C VAL A 259 0.56 -6.25 39.01
N VAL A 260 -0.25 -5.48 38.30
CA VAL A 260 0.00 -5.16 36.91
C VAL A 260 0.80 -3.87 36.90
N ARG A 261 1.93 -3.87 36.23
CA ARG A 261 2.86 -2.76 36.11
C ARG A 261 2.96 -2.34 34.66
N ALA A 262 2.72 -1.07 34.35
CA ALA A 262 2.99 -0.50 33.03
C ALA A 262 4.21 0.43 33.11
N THR A 263 5.17 0.21 32.22
CA THR A 263 6.36 1.04 32.04
C THR A 263 6.36 1.63 30.64
N ILE A 264 6.42 2.96 30.53
CA ILE A 264 6.59 3.69 29.27
C ILE A 264 8.00 4.23 29.21
N SER A 265 8.75 3.91 28.15
CA SER A 265 10.13 4.34 27.96
C SER A 265 10.38 4.89 26.56
N ARG A 266 11.36 5.81 26.46
CA ARG A 266 11.93 6.28 25.20
C ARG A 266 13.32 6.83 25.45
N ALA A 267 14.25 6.54 24.55
CA ALA A 267 15.63 7.02 24.66
C ALA A 267 15.68 8.56 24.84
N GLY A 268 16.36 9.02 25.89
CA GLY A 268 16.50 10.45 26.21
C GLY A 268 15.32 11.07 26.98
N LYS A 269 14.27 10.31 27.31
CA LYS A 269 13.16 10.73 28.17
C LYS A 269 13.18 9.94 29.49
N PRO A 270 12.63 10.49 30.59
CA PRO A 270 12.45 9.72 31.81
C PRO A 270 11.37 8.66 31.64
N ASP A 271 11.59 7.47 32.20
CA ASP A 271 10.59 6.41 32.22
C ASP A 271 9.40 6.78 33.11
N VAL A 272 8.21 6.34 32.72
CA VAL A 272 6.98 6.44 33.50
C VAL A 272 6.58 5.03 33.93
N GLU A 273 6.46 4.81 35.24
CA GLU A 273 6.02 3.52 35.82
C GLU A 273 4.75 3.74 36.64
N VAL A 274 3.74 2.90 36.42
CA VAL A 274 2.48 2.88 37.18
C VAL A 274 2.08 1.45 37.53
N ASP A 275 1.56 1.27 38.74
CA ASP A 275 1.25 -0.05 39.32
C ASP A 275 -0.21 -0.12 39.79
N GLN A 276 -0.88 -1.23 39.50
CA GLN A 276 -2.22 -1.52 39.99
C GLN A 276 -2.30 -2.93 40.57
N ALA A 277 -2.69 -3.03 41.84
CA ALA A 277 -2.94 -4.33 42.47
C ALA A 277 -4.25 -4.93 41.94
N VAL A 278 -4.21 -6.22 41.59
CA VAL A 278 -5.37 -6.93 41.04
C VAL A 278 -5.60 -8.27 41.75
N ARG A 279 -6.87 -8.68 41.78
CA ARG A 279 -7.29 -10.01 42.19
C ARG A 279 -8.25 -10.55 41.14
N LEU A 280 -7.86 -11.68 40.55
CA LEU A 280 -8.61 -12.37 39.51
C LEU A 280 -9.23 -13.65 40.09
N ALA A 281 -10.51 -13.87 39.81
CA ALA A 281 -11.17 -15.14 40.06
C ALA A 281 -10.62 -16.23 39.13
N PRO A 282 -10.86 -17.53 39.44
CA PRO A 282 -10.52 -18.61 38.52
C PRO A 282 -11.11 -18.38 37.13
N GLY A 283 -10.30 -18.50 36.08
CA GLY A 283 -10.74 -18.30 34.70
C GLY A 283 -11.11 -16.86 34.32
N GLU A 284 -10.97 -15.87 35.21
CA GLU A 284 -11.36 -14.49 34.91
C GLU A 284 -10.39 -13.83 33.94
N THR A 285 -10.93 -13.22 32.89
CA THR A 285 -10.27 -12.18 32.08
C THR A 285 -10.81 -10.82 32.50
N ARG A 286 -9.91 -9.84 32.69
CA ARG A 286 -10.28 -8.48 33.05
C ARG A 286 -9.35 -7.47 32.36
N GLU A 287 -9.94 -6.47 31.72
CA GLU A 287 -9.23 -5.30 31.22
C GLU A 287 -8.74 -4.44 32.42
N ILE A 288 -7.47 -4.09 32.40
CA ILE A 288 -6.83 -3.20 33.35
C ILE A 288 -6.53 -1.88 32.67
N ARG A 289 -7.04 -0.80 33.28
CA ARG A 289 -6.92 0.56 32.79
C ARG A 289 -6.08 1.40 33.74
N PHE A 290 -5.05 2.07 33.22
CA PHE A 290 -4.31 3.11 33.91
C PHE A 290 -4.62 4.47 33.26
N ASP A 291 -5.28 5.37 33.99
CA ASP A 291 -5.69 6.68 33.48
C ASP A 291 -4.95 7.84 34.18
N PRO A 292 -4.88 9.02 33.53
CA PRO A 292 -4.15 10.17 34.07
C PRO A 292 -4.86 10.84 35.26
N GLU A 293 -6.14 10.55 35.51
CA GLU A 293 -6.87 11.00 36.70
C GLU A 293 -6.41 10.26 37.97
N THR A 294 -6.12 8.96 37.85
CA THR A 294 -5.65 8.10 38.93
C THR A 294 -4.12 8.15 39.06
N PHE A 295 -3.43 8.17 37.91
CA PHE A 295 -1.97 8.15 37.83
C PHE A 295 -1.45 9.43 37.16
N ALA A 296 -1.17 10.46 37.96
CA ALA A 296 -0.69 11.75 37.47
C ALA A 296 0.59 11.68 36.60
N ALA A 297 1.38 10.61 36.75
CA ALA A 297 2.57 10.35 35.94
C ALA A 297 2.26 10.10 34.45
N LEU A 298 1.02 9.70 34.11
CA LEU A 298 0.54 9.53 32.74
C LEU A 298 0.15 10.86 32.06
N THR A 299 0.38 12.00 32.71
CA THR A 299 0.36 13.31 32.04
C THR A 299 1.79 13.76 31.75
N LEU A 300 2.27 13.45 30.54
CA LEU A 300 3.61 13.80 30.08
C LEU A 300 3.70 15.29 29.75
N ARG A 301 4.86 15.88 30.00
CA ARG A 301 5.22 17.24 29.56
C ARG A 301 6.26 17.14 28.46
N ASP A 302 6.17 18.03 27.48
CA ASP A 302 7.05 18.11 26.31
C ASP A 302 7.26 16.74 25.63
N PRO A 303 6.16 16.05 25.23
CA PRO A 303 6.25 14.75 24.58
C PRO A 303 6.90 14.88 23.19
N ASP A 304 7.63 13.86 22.77
CA ASP A 304 8.06 13.75 21.38
C ASP A 304 6.90 13.19 20.56
N LEU A 305 6.22 14.04 19.79
CA LEU A 305 5.05 13.61 19.02
C LEU A 305 5.43 12.71 17.84
N TRP A 306 4.55 11.77 17.52
CA TRP A 306 4.58 11.09 16.22
C TRP A 306 3.92 11.96 15.17
N TRP A 307 4.58 12.11 14.02
CA TRP A 307 4.06 12.81 12.84
C TRP A 307 4.20 11.94 11.60
N PRO A 308 3.28 12.09 10.61
CA PRO A 308 3.57 11.66 9.25
C PRO A 308 4.90 12.27 8.78
N TYR A 309 5.70 11.53 8.04
CA TYR A 309 7.07 11.94 7.67
C TYR A 309 7.12 13.25 6.86
N THR A 310 6.01 13.63 6.22
CA THR A 310 5.87 14.88 5.48
C THR A 310 5.60 16.10 6.38
N MET A 311 5.27 15.88 7.65
CA MET A 311 4.92 16.91 8.63
C MET A 311 5.93 17.02 9.77
N GLY A 312 6.66 15.95 10.09
CA GLY A 312 7.64 15.91 11.17
C GLY A 312 8.23 14.51 11.38
N GLU A 313 8.84 14.29 12.55
CA GLU A 313 9.46 13.01 12.91
C GLU A 313 8.43 12.00 13.47
N PRO A 314 8.48 10.72 13.04
CA PRO A 314 7.59 9.66 13.53
C PRO A 314 8.12 9.05 14.84
N ASN A 315 8.08 9.82 15.94
CA ASN A 315 8.61 9.37 17.23
C ASN A 315 7.78 8.25 17.87
N LEU A 316 8.44 7.15 18.26
CA LEU A 316 7.84 5.99 18.93
C LEU A 316 8.30 5.87 20.39
N TYR A 317 7.40 5.41 21.26
CA TYR A 317 7.64 5.02 22.64
C TYR A 317 7.42 3.52 22.79
N ASP A 318 8.09 2.91 23.76
CA ASP A 318 7.87 1.52 24.15
C ASP A 318 6.94 1.48 25.37
N LEU A 319 5.91 0.63 25.31
CA LEU A 319 5.10 0.21 26.45
C LEU A 319 5.52 -1.22 26.81
N ARG A 320 5.93 -1.43 28.05
CA ARG A 320 6.07 -2.77 28.64
C ARG A 320 5.07 -2.94 29.76
N VAL A 321 4.26 -3.98 29.70
CA VAL A 321 3.34 -4.37 30.77
C VAL A 321 3.82 -5.68 31.40
N GLU A 322 3.81 -5.73 32.72
CA GLU A 322 4.32 -6.85 33.51
C GLU A 322 3.31 -7.27 34.58
N PHE A 323 3.12 -8.57 34.76
CA PHE A 323 2.37 -9.11 35.89
C PHE A 323 3.38 -9.57 36.96
N VAL A 324 3.30 -8.98 38.15
CA VAL A 324 4.25 -9.18 39.24
C VAL A 324 3.59 -9.93 40.38
N GLN A 325 4.16 -11.08 40.74
CA GLN A 325 3.78 -11.87 41.92
C GLN A 325 4.99 -12.17 42.79
N TYR A 326 4.82 -12.03 44.11
CA TYR A 326 5.87 -12.30 45.10
C TYR A 326 7.19 -11.57 44.81
N GLY A 327 7.11 -10.36 44.23
CA GLY A 327 8.28 -9.56 43.85
C GLY A 327 9.01 -10.04 42.59
N ARG A 328 8.38 -10.86 41.75
CA ARG A 328 8.93 -11.34 40.47
C ARG A 328 7.94 -11.11 39.34
N VAL A 329 8.44 -10.78 38.17
CA VAL A 329 7.66 -10.76 36.93
C VAL A 329 7.37 -12.20 36.53
N THR A 330 6.10 -12.54 36.37
CA THR A 330 5.63 -13.87 35.95
C THR A 330 5.05 -13.87 34.55
N ASP A 331 4.73 -12.70 34.01
CA ASP A 331 4.40 -12.52 32.61
C ASP A 331 4.74 -11.09 32.14
N THR A 332 4.99 -10.93 30.84
CA THR A 332 5.27 -9.65 30.20
C THR A 332 4.67 -9.61 28.81
N ASP A 333 4.13 -8.45 28.44
CA ASP A 333 3.76 -8.13 27.07
C ASP A 333 4.25 -6.71 26.71
N GLN A 334 4.44 -6.44 25.42
CA GLN A 334 5.05 -5.21 24.93
C GLN A 334 4.36 -4.71 23.67
N SER A 335 4.26 -3.39 23.55
CA SER A 335 3.85 -2.73 22.31
C SER A 335 4.62 -1.42 22.11
N ARG A 336 4.66 -0.95 20.88
CA ARG A 336 5.16 0.39 20.54
C ARG A 336 3.98 1.29 20.21
N PHE A 337 4.07 2.57 20.56
CA PHE A 337 3.03 3.54 20.25
C PHE A 337 3.63 4.91 19.92
N GLY A 338 2.87 5.74 19.21
CA GLY A 338 3.21 7.13 18.93
C GLY A 338 2.27 8.07 19.67
N ILE A 339 2.80 9.13 20.28
CA ILE A 339 1.96 10.17 20.89
C ILE A 339 1.45 11.08 19.78
N ARG A 340 0.17 10.94 19.43
CA ARG A 340 -0.49 11.76 18.40
C ARG A 340 -2.01 11.78 18.55
N THR A 341 -2.64 12.81 18.01
CA THR A 341 -4.09 12.87 17.84
C THR A 341 -4.42 12.97 16.35
N VAL A 342 -5.29 12.09 15.85
CA VAL A 342 -5.89 12.17 14.50
C VAL A 342 -7.37 12.45 14.67
N GLN A 343 -7.88 13.46 13.96
CA GLN A 343 -9.29 13.80 13.99
C GLN A 343 -9.81 13.88 12.56
N GLN A 344 -10.95 13.25 12.32
CA GLN A 344 -11.72 13.44 11.10
C GLN A 344 -12.64 14.64 11.21
N HIS A 345 -12.86 15.27 10.07
CA HIS A 345 -13.74 16.41 9.92
C HIS A 345 -14.45 16.35 8.58
N ARG A 346 -15.46 17.20 8.45
CA ARG A 346 -16.15 17.46 7.20
C ARG A 346 -16.34 18.95 7.05
N ASP A 347 -15.96 19.51 5.91
CA ASP A 347 -16.18 20.93 5.64
C ASP A 347 -17.63 21.21 5.21
N ASP A 348 -17.93 22.47 4.91
CA ASP A 348 -19.24 22.95 4.46
C ASP A 348 -19.24 23.29 2.96
N ASP A 349 -18.33 22.72 2.17
CA ASP A 349 -18.23 23.00 0.74
C ASP A 349 -19.41 22.39 -0.05
N GLU A 350 -20.30 23.27 -0.52
CA GLU A 350 -21.44 22.92 -1.35
C GLU A 350 -21.24 23.31 -2.84
N GLN A 351 -20.02 23.64 -3.26
CA GLN A 351 -19.74 24.06 -4.64
C GLN A 351 -19.92 22.93 -5.67
N PHE A 352 -19.98 21.68 -5.22
CA PHE A 352 -20.10 20.48 -6.07
C PHE A 352 -21.26 19.57 -5.64
N PRO A 353 -22.51 20.05 -5.67
CA PRO A 353 -23.66 19.29 -5.15
C PRO A 353 -23.90 17.97 -5.90
N ALA A 354 -23.34 17.84 -7.10
CA ALA A 354 -23.42 16.61 -7.91
C ALA A 354 -22.57 15.45 -7.34
N LEU A 355 -21.65 15.71 -6.40
CA LEU A 355 -20.95 14.67 -5.61
C LEU A 355 -21.74 14.24 -4.37
N GLY A 356 -22.74 15.03 -3.99
CA GLY A 356 -23.45 14.93 -2.71
C GLY A 356 -23.34 16.24 -1.93
N ARG A 357 -24.23 16.40 -0.95
CA ARG A 357 -24.22 17.54 -0.01
C ARG A 357 -23.47 17.19 1.26
N GLY A 358 -23.15 18.21 2.06
CA GLY A 358 -22.52 18.06 3.37
C GLY A 358 -21.00 18.23 3.37
N GLY A 359 -20.39 18.68 2.27
CA GLY A 359 -18.96 18.97 2.17
C GLY A 359 -18.03 17.76 2.13
N SER A 360 -16.73 18.05 2.00
CA SER A 360 -15.64 17.10 1.82
C SER A 360 -15.05 16.64 3.16
N PHE A 361 -14.74 15.35 3.22
CA PHE A 361 -13.99 14.74 4.32
C PHE A 361 -12.55 15.25 4.35
N TYR A 362 -11.99 15.45 5.55
CA TYR A 362 -10.56 15.67 5.74
C TYR A 362 -10.08 15.22 7.10
N LEU A 363 -8.76 15.08 7.24
CA LEU A 363 -8.08 14.72 8.48
C LEU A 363 -7.25 15.88 9.01
N THR A 364 -7.10 15.91 10.33
CA THR A 364 -6.08 16.72 11.01
C THR A 364 -5.19 15.81 11.86
N VAL A 365 -3.90 16.14 11.93
CA VAL A 365 -2.90 15.45 12.77
C VAL A 365 -2.30 16.45 13.72
N ASN A 366 -2.43 16.19 15.03
CA ASN A 366 -1.94 17.05 16.10
C ASN A 366 -2.39 18.52 15.90
N GLY A 367 -3.65 18.71 15.46
CA GLY A 367 -4.26 20.02 15.22
C GLY A 367 -3.87 20.72 13.91
N ARG A 368 -3.17 20.03 13.00
CA ARG A 368 -2.82 20.56 11.67
C ARG A 368 -3.53 19.80 10.56
N ASP A 369 -4.06 20.52 9.59
CA ASP A 369 -4.65 19.98 8.37
C ASP A 369 -3.70 19.00 7.67
N PHE A 370 -4.22 17.82 7.31
CA PHE A 370 -3.48 16.77 6.63
C PHE A 370 -4.02 16.57 5.22
N LEU A 371 -3.28 17.12 4.26
CA LEU A 371 -3.59 17.00 2.85
C LEU A 371 -3.11 15.63 2.33
N VAL A 372 -4.06 14.74 2.02
CA VAL A 372 -3.78 13.33 1.73
C VAL A 372 -3.45 13.13 0.25
N ARG A 373 -2.28 12.56 -0.02
CA ARG A 373 -1.79 12.19 -1.35
C ARG A 373 -1.23 10.78 -1.27
N GLY A 374 -2.04 9.82 -1.67
CA GLY A 374 -1.75 8.40 -1.45
C GLY A 374 -1.84 7.54 -2.69
N GLY A 375 -1.68 6.24 -2.47
CA GLY A 375 -1.90 5.19 -3.46
C GLY A 375 -2.55 3.99 -2.82
N ALA A 376 -3.34 3.25 -3.58
CA ALA A 376 -3.93 2.01 -3.10
C ALA A 376 -2.92 0.86 -3.17
N TYR A 377 -2.65 0.21 -2.04
CA TYR A 377 -1.72 -0.90 -1.92
C TYR A 377 -2.41 -2.22 -2.24
N THR A 378 -1.65 -3.18 -2.77
CA THR A 378 -2.10 -4.56 -2.95
C THR A 378 -0.99 -5.56 -2.60
N PRO A 379 -1.29 -6.67 -1.89
CA PRO A 379 -0.34 -7.75 -1.66
C PRO A 379 -0.13 -8.59 -2.92
N ASP A 380 0.78 -9.57 -2.85
CA ASP A 380 0.98 -10.56 -3.91
C ASP A 380 -0.31 -11.37 -4.17
N LEU A 381 -0.56 -11.75 -5.43
CA LEU A 381 -1.77 -12.45 -5.88
C LEU A 381 -1.97 -13.80 -5.15
N LEU A 382 -0.89 -14.43 -4.68
CA LEU A 382 -0.93 -15.67 -3.93
C LEU A 382 -0.74 -15.47 -2.41
N TYR A 383 -0.79 -14.22 -1.93
CA TYR A 383 -0.45 -13.82 -0.56
C TYR A 383 0.95 -14.27 -0.12
N ARG A 384 1.92 -14.28 -1.06
CA ARG A 384 3.31 -14.55 -0.71
C ARG A 384 3.79 -13.53 0.31
N TYR A 385 4.20 -14.00 1.49
CA TYR A 385 4.79 -13.18 2.54
C TYR A 385 6.25 -12.83 2.21
N ASP A 386 6.51 -11.56 1.94
CA ASP A 386 7.84 -11.03 1.62
C ASP A 386 8.05 -9.64 2.26
N PRO A 387 8.50 -9.59 3.53
CA PRO A 387 8.78 -8.34 4.24
C PRO A 387 9.81 -7.45 3.55
N GLN A 388 10.76 -8.02 2.81
CA GLN A 388 11.79 -7.23 2.11
C GLN A 388 11.19 -6.47 0.94
N ARG A 389 10.30 -7.13 0.17
CA ARG A 389 9.50 -6.47 -0.87
C ARG A 389 8.62 -5.37 -0.29
N GLU A 390 7.93 -5.63 0.81
CA GLU A 390 7.09 -4.63 1.50
C GLU A 390 7.91 -3.43 1.96
N ASN A 391 9.10 -3.65 2.52
CA ASN A 391 10.02 -2.59 2.93
C ASN A 391 10.47 -1.73 1.73
N ALA A 392 10.77 -2.36 0.59
CA ALA A 392 11.13 -1.63 -0.64
C ALA A 392 9.93 -0.80 -1.17
N ILE A 393 8.72 -1.35 -1.13
CA ILE A 393 7.49 -0.64 -1.50
C ILE A 393 7.29 0.60 -0.63
N LEU A 394 7.44 0.48 0.70
CA LEU A 394 7.32 1.63 1.61
C LEU A 394 8.44 2.66 1.40
N GLY A 395 9.64 2.23 1.01
CA GLY A 395 10.71 3.12 0.53
C GLY A 395 10.25 3.95 -0.68
N TYR A 396 9.66 3.29 -1.69
CA TYR A 396 9.13 3.94 -2.88
C TYR A 396 7.96 4.91 -2.59
N VAL A 397 7.13 4.63 -1.59
CA VAL A 397 6.09 5.56 -1.13
C VAL A 397 6.72 6.90 -0.70
N ARG A 398 7.79 6.85 0.10
CA ARG A 398 8.52 8.06 0.52
C ARG A 398 9.27 8.71 -0.62
N ASP A 399 9.92 7.92 -1.48
CA ASP A 399 10.70 8.43 -2.61
C ASP A 399 9.84 9.20 -3.62
N MET A 400 8.61 8.73 -3.88
CA MET A 400 7.64 9.45 -4.69
C MET A 400 7.02 10.65 -3.96
N GLY A 401 7.02 10.70 -2.63
CA GLY A 401 6.42 11.77 -1.84
C GLY A 401 4.95 11.55 -1.47
N LEU A 402 4.45 10.31 -1.58
CA LEU A 402 3.12 9.90 -1.10
C LEU A 402 3.09 9.86 0.43
N ASN A 403 1.97 10.20 1.05
CA ASN A 403 1.85 10.29 2.52
C ASN A 403 0.72 9.45 3.11
N MET A 404 0.03 8.62 2.33
CA MET A 404 -0.93 7.64 2.83
C MET A 404 -1.01 6.43 1.90
N LEU A 405 -1.26 5.24 2.45
CA LEU A 405 -1.70 4.09 1.67
C LEU A 405 -3.13 3.70 2.05
N ARG A 406 -3.92 3.29 1.05
CA ARG A 406 -5.22 2.64 1.26
C ARG A 406 -5.08 1.14 1.02
N LEU A 407 -5.60 0.34 1.94
CA LEU A 407 -5.75 -1.11 1.82
C LEU A 407 -7.25 -1.41 1.78
N GLU A 408 -7.75 -1.72 0.58
CA GLU A 408 -9.13 -2.12 0.35
C GLU A 408 -9.24 -3.65 0.46
N GLY A 409 -9.53 -4.13 1.68
CA GLY A 409 -9.31 -5.53 2.07
C GLY A 409 -7.86 -5.94 1.80
N LYS A 410 -7.65 -7.22 1.50
CA LYS A 410 -6.34 -7.74 1.05
C LYS A 410 -5.22 -7.41 2.02
N PHE A 411 -5.50 -7.68 3.29
CA PHE A 411 -4.61 -7.34 4.40
C PHE A 411 -3.47 -8.37 4.49
N PRO A 412 -2.20 -7.96 4.27
CA PRO A 412 -1.07 -8.87 4.44
C PRO A 412 -0.75 -9.07 5.93
N GLY A 413 0.47 -9.50 6.24
CA GLY A 413 0.96 -9.57 7.62
C GLY A 413 1.31 -8.21 8.23
N ASP A 414 1.75 -8.24 9.49
CA ASP A 414 1.94 -7.04 10.33
C ASP A 414 3.14 -6.15 9.91
N ASN A 415 4.06 -6.67 9.09
CA ASN A 415 5.25 -5.94 8.69
C ASN A 415 4.95 -4.58 8.02
N ILE A 416 3.86 -4.47 7.24
CA ILE A 416 3.47 -3.19 6.63
C ILE A 416 3.11 -2.14 7.69
N ILE A 417 2.25 -2.48 8.65
CA ILE A 417 1.80 -1.51 9.66
C ILE A 417 2.93 -1.16 10.63
N GLU A 418 3.74 -2.15 11.04
CA GLU A 418 4.92 -1.92 11.89
C GLU A 418 5.95 -1.02 11.21
N ARG A 419 6.23 -1.26 9.93
CA ARG A 419 7.19 -0.44 9.20
C ARG A 419 6.62 0.94 8.86
N ALA A 420 5.31 1.04 8.62
CA ALA A 420 4.62 2.30 8.42
C ALA A 420 4.67 3.21 9.66
N ASP A 421 4.62 2.65 10.88
CA ASP A 421 4.83 3.40 12.12
C ASP A 421 6.22 4.05 12.16
N GLU A 422 7.26 3.27 11.85
CA GLU A 422 8.65 3.72 11.87
C GLU A 422 8.95 4.75 10.78
N LEU A 423 8.32 4.59 9.61
CA LEU A 423 8.52 5.44 8.46
C LEU A 423 7.62 6.67 8.46
N GLY A 424 6.65 6.76 9.37
CA GLY A 424 5.69 7.87 9.40
C GLY A 424 4.72 7.87 8.23
N ILE A 425 4.26 6.70 7.78
CA ILE A 425 3.35 6.54 6.63
C ILE A 425 1.95 6.18 7.15
N PRO A 426 1.00 7.13 7.21
CA PRO A 426 -0.41 6.86 7.49
C PRO A 426 -1.02 5.75 6.61
N LEU A 427 -1.83 4.87 7.20
CA LEU A 427 -2.57 3.83 6.53
C LEU A 427 -4.08 3.98 6.75
N MET A 428 -4.83 3.74 5.68
CA MET A 428 -6.28 3.61 5.66
C MET A 428 -6.62 2.16 5.37
N TYR A 429 -7.20 1.46 6.35
CA TYR A 429 -7.71 0.10 6.21
C TYR A 429 -9.22 0.12 6.04
N GLY A 430 -9.77 -0.89 5.38
CA GLY A 430 -11.21 -1.08 5.34
C GLY A 430 -11.63 -2.29 4.54
N TRP A 431 -12.89 -2.67 4.66
CA TRP A 431 -13.43 -3.79 3.90
C TRP A 431 -13.43 -3.49 2.41
N MET A 432 -13.31 -4.54 1.59
CA MET A 432 -13.29 -4.37 0.14
C MET A 432 -14.68 -4.17 -0.44
N CYS A 433 -14.74 -3.48 -1.57
CA CYS A 433 -15.97 -3.33 -2.32
C CYS A 433 -16.43 -4.60 -3.04
N CYS A 434 -17.64 -4.45 -3.60
CA CYS A 434 -18.14 -5.10 -4.81
C CYS A 434 -18.44 -6.60 -4.71
N ASN A 435 -17.86 -7.26 -3.71
CA ASN A 435 -17.90 -8.71 -3.50
C ASN A 435 -18.44 -9.06 -2.11
N GLN A 436 -18.15 -10.27 -1.63
CA GLN A 436 -18.72 -10.92 -0.45
C GLN A 436 -18.96 -9.96 0.75
N TRP A 437 -18.03 -9.04 1.02
CA TRP A 437 -18.09 -8.05 2.10
C TRP A 437 -19.18 -6.97 1.98
N GLU A 438 -19.71 -6.72 0.77
CA GLU A 438 -20.80 -5.76 0.51
C GLU A 438 -22.07 -6.43 -0.01
N LYS A 439 -22.12 -7.76 0.00
CA LYS A 439 -23.30 -8.56 -0.35
C LYS A 439 -24.15 -8.89 0.87
N TRP A 440 -24.41 -7.92 1.75
CA TRP A 440 -25.10 -8.12 3.05
C TRP A 440 -26.44 -8.87 2.95
N TRP A 441 -27.14 -8.79 1.82
CA TRP A 441 -28.40 -9.53 1.60
C TRP A 441 -28.21 -11.03 1.35
N GLN A 442 -26.99 -11.49 1.07
CA GLN A 442 -26.61 -12.90 0.95
C GLN A 442 -26.06 -13.46 2.27
N TRP A 443 -25.77 -12.61 3.26
CA TRP A 443 -25.19 -13.03 4.52
C TRP A 443 -26.18 -13.84 5.36
N ASP A 444 -25.71 -14.96 5.86
CA ASP A 444 -26.40 -15.73 6.90
C ASP A 444 -25.89 -15.37 8.31
N ASP A 445 -26.25 -16.17 9.31
CA ASP A 445 -25.86 -15.93 10.71
C ASP A 445 -24.38 -16.23 10.96
N GLU A 446 -23.77 -17.15 10.20
CA GLU A 446 -22.33 -17.40 10.27
C GLU A 446 -21.56 -16.25 9.66
N ASP A 447 -21.97 -15.75 8.48
CA ASP A 447 -21.32 -14.59 7.84
C ASP A 447 -21.32 -13.37 8.75
N ARG A 448 -22.45 -13.06 9.41
CA ARG A 448 -22.53 -11.96 10.37
C ARG A 448 -21.53 -12.13 11.53
N ARG A 449 -21.45 -13.34 12.08
CA ARG A 449 -20.49 -13.64 13.15
C ARG A 449 -19.04 -13.51 12.66
N VAL A 450 -18.73 -14.04 11.47
CA VAL A 450 -17.40 -13.95 10.86
C VAL A 450 -17.02 -12.49 10.60
N ALA A 451 -17.96 -11.64 10.16
CA ALA A 451 -17.73 -10.22 9.97
C ALA A 451 -17.35 -9.52 11.29
N ASP A 452 -18.09 -9.78 12.36
CA ASP A 452 -17.82 -9.23 13.70
C ASP A 452 -16.47 -9.74 14.25
N ASP A 453 -16.21 -11.04 14.17
CA ASP A 453 -14.96 -11.68 14.62
C ASP A 453 -13.75 -11.15 13.81
N SER A 454 -13.93 -10.93 12.51
CA SER A 454 -12.93 -10.34 11.62
C SER A 454 -12.64 -8.90 12.02
N LEU A 455 -13.67 -8.06 12.23
CA LEU A 455 -13.47 -6.67 12.67
C LEU A 455 -12.74 -6.61 14.00
N ARG A 456 -13.12 -7.44 14.98
CA ARG A 456 -12.43 -7.52 16.27
C ARG A 456 -10.96 -7.85 16.10
N SER A 457 -10.65 -8.85 15.27
CA SER A 457 -9.28 -9.27 14.98
C SER A 457 -8.47 -8.13 14.35
N GLN A 458 -9.04 -7.43 13.37
CA GLN A 458 -8.37 -6.29 12.74
C GLN A 458 -8.18 -5.13 13.72
N MET A 459 -9.18 -4.81 14.54
CA MET A 459 -9.08 -3.71 15.51
C MET A 459 -8.06 -3.98 16.60
N LEU A 460 -7.99 -5.22 17.12
CA LEU A 460 -6.95 -5.63 18.07
C LEU A 460 -5.55 -5.48 17.47
N SER A 461 -5.37 -5.92 16.22
CA SER A 461 -4.10 -5.79 15.50
C SER A 461 -3.73 -4.33 15.21
N LEU A 462 -4.68 -3.46 14.87
CA LEU A 462 -4.39 -2.10 14.38
C LEU A 462 -4.39 -1.01 15.45
N ARG A 463 -5.17 -1.14 16.53
CA ARG A 463 -5.45 -0.03 17.47
C ARG A 463 -4.23 0.54 18.21
N GLY A 464 -3.15 -0.24 18.32
CA GLY A 464 -1.88 0.20 18.93
C GLY A 464 -0.97 1.00 18.00
N HIS A 465 -1.18 0.91 16.68
CA HIS A 465 -0.24 1.43 15.68
C HIS A 465 -0.51 2.91 15.38
N PRO A 466 0.47 3.82 15.58
CA PRO A 466 0.30 5.23 15.22
C PRO A 466 0.13 5.47 13.71
N SER A 467 0.50 4.55 12.82
CA SER A 467 0.23 4.70 11.39
C SER A 467 -1.20 4.35 11.00
N ALA A 468 -1.97 3.62 11.81
CA ALA A 468 -3.38 3.31 11.55
C ALA A 468 -4.24 4.58 11.70
N PHE A 469 -4.59 5.23 10.59
CA PHE A 469 -5.22 6.56 10.59
C PHE A 469 -6.72 6.53 10.40
N LEU A 470 -7.20 5.60 9.58
CA LEU A 470 -8.58 5.55 9.16
C LEU A 470 -9.01 4.09 8.99
N TRP A 471 -10.20 3.78 9.51
CA TRP A 471 -10.92 2.54 9.24
C TRP A 471 -12.16 2.83 8.39
N ALA A 472 -12.36 2.09 7.29
CA ALA A 472 -13.55 2.18 6.45
C ALA A 472 -14.41 0.91 6.60
N ASN A 473 -15.63 1.05 7.15
CA ASN A 473 -16.57 -0.04 7.33
C ASN A 473 -17.20 -0.54 6.01
N GLY A 474 -17.05 0.23 4.93
CA GLY A 474 -17.47 -0.11 3.58
C GLY A 474 -16.64 0.66 2.57
N SER A 475 -16.58 0.16 1.35
CA SER A 475 -15.88 0.79 0.23
C SER A 475 -16.90 1.50 -0.67
N ASP A 476 -17.34 0.87 -1.77
CA ASP A 476 -18.43 1.34 -2.63
C ASP A 476 -19.75 1.43 -1.89
N GLY A 477 -20.09 0.37 -1.16
CA GLY A 477 -21.33 0.27 -0.42
C GLY A 477 -21.26 0.94 0.94
N LYS A 478 -22.44 1.32 1.45
CA LYS A 478 -22.64 1.65 2.87
C LYS A 478 -23.32 0.47 3.55
N PRO A 479 -22.73 -0.12 4.61
CA PRO A 479 -23.37 -1.24 5.30
C PRO A 479 -24.75 -0.86 5.85
N PRO A 480 -25.69 -1.83 5.93
CA PRO A 480 -27.01 -1.59 6.49
C PRO A 480 -26.90 -1.31 8.00
N GLN A 481 -27.87 -0.58 8.56
CA GLN A 481 -27.79 -0.06 9.93
C GLN A 481 -27.45 -1.13 11.00
N PRO A 482 -28.04 -2.35 11.01
CA PRO A 482 -27.69 -3.34 12.02
C PRO A 482 -26.23 -3.79 11.97
N VAL A 483 -25.62 -3.83 10.78
CA VAL A 483 -24.19 -4.17 10.62
C VAL A 483 -23.32 -3.00 11.08
N LEU A 484 -23.71 -1.76 10.73
CA LEU A 484 -23.00 -0.57 11.21
C LEU A 484 -23.02 -0.43 12.72
N ASP A 485 -24.18 -0.67 13.35
CA ASP A 485 -24.30 -0.62 14.81
C ASP A 485 -23.34 -1.64 15.46
N GLY A 486 -23.29 -2.87 14.94
CA GLY A 486 -22.34 -3.90 15.39
C GLY A 486 -20.87 -3.48 15.22
N TYR A 487 -20.52 -2.92 14.06
CA TYR A 487 -19.17 -2.43 13.82
C TYR A 487 -18.78 -1.27 14.74
N HIS A 488 -19.67 -0.29 14.94
CA HIS A 488 -19.44 0.83 15.85
C HIS A 488 -19.39 0.39 17.32
N ASP A 489 -20.13 -0.64 17.70
CA ASP A 489 -20.05 -1.25 19.03
C ASP A 489 -18.66 -1.86 19.27
N ILE A 490 -18.15 -2.63 18.30
CA ILE A 490 -16.81 -3.23 18.36
C ILE A 490 -15.72 -2.15 18.44
N LEU A 491 -15.80 -1.12 17.59
CA LEU A 491 -14.85 0.00 17.58
C LEU A 491 -14.81 0.72 18.94
N ARG A 492 -15.97 0.94 19.57
CA ARG A 492 -16.06 1.56 20.89
C ARG A 492 -15.56 0.64 22.00
N GLU A 493 -15.90 -0.64 21.96
CA GLU A 493 -15.46 -1.64 22.93
C GLU A 493 -13.94 -1.77 22.93
N LEU A 494 -13.33 -1.79 21.74
CA LEU A 494 -11.88 -1.96 21.58
C LEU A 494 -11.11 -0.65 21.65
N HIS A 495 -11.74 0.45 22.07
CA HIS A 495 -11.13 1.78 22.23
C HIS A 495 -10.41 2.29 20.98
N TRP A 496 -10.96 2.04 19.77
CA TRP A 496 -10.38 2.54 18.52
C TRP A 496 -10.21 4.07 18.56
N PRO A 497 -8.98 4.60 18.45
CA PRO A 497 -8.73 6.02 18.72
C PRO A 497 -8.72 6.90 17.46
N ASN A 498 -8.96 6.34 16.27
CA ASN A 498 -8.70 7.00 14.99
C ASN A 498 -9.98 7.25 14.17
N ALA A 499 -9.82 7.78 12.95
CA ALA A 499 -10.95 8.07 12.08
C ALA A 499 -11.68 6.80 11.64
N VAL A 500 -13.00 6.93 11.44
CA VAL A 500 -13.90 5.90 10.94
C VAL A 500 -14.83 6.53 9.89
N VAL A 501 -14.98 5.87 8.76
CA VAL A 501 -16.01 6.18 7.75
C VAL A 501 -16.83 4.93 7.47
N ASP A 502 -18.09 5.10 7.14
CA ASP A 502 -19.02 4.02 6.82
C ASP A 502 -19.05 3.67 5.33
N THR A 503 -18.58 4.56 4.47
CA THR A 503 -18.31 4.33 3.05
C THR A 503 -17.26 5.31 2.54
N VAL A 504 -16.52 4.91 1.51
CA VAL A 504 -15.55 5.79 0.84
C VAL A 504 -16.07 6.30 -0.52
N SER A 505 -17.36 6.09 -0.78
CA SER A 505 -18.03 6.44 -2.03
C SER A 505 -19.22 7.38 -1.84
N SER A 506 -19.72 7.88 -2.96
CA SER A 506 -20.98 8.64 -3.06
C SER A 506 -22.10 7.82 -3.74
N LEU A 507 -22.02 6.48 -3.71
CA LEU A 507 -22.93 5.60 -4.46
C LEU A 507 -24.21 5.26 -3.69
N ALA A 508 -24.17 5.27 -2.36
CA ALA A 508 -25.34 4.98 -1.53
C ALA A 508 -26.35 6.15 -1.52
N HIS A 509 -27.64 5.81 -1.60
CA HIS A 509 -28.75 6.77 -1.61
C HIS A 509 -29.83 6.37 -0.60
N ASP A 510 -30.51 7.35 0.00
CA ASP A 510 -31.69 7.11 0.84
C ASP A 510 -32.98 6.93 0.01
N ASP A 511 -34.09 6.69 0.69
CA ASP A 511 -35.41 6.51 0.06
C ASP A 511 -35.90 7.75 -0.71
N ALA A 512 -35.35 8.93 -0.41
CA ALA A 512 -35.64 10.18 -1.12
C ALA A 512 -34.71 10.38 -2.34
N GLY A 513 -33.71 9.51 -2.52
CA GLY A 513 -32.72 9.59 -3.58
C GLY A 513 -31.60 10.58 -3.29
N GLU A 514 -31.40 10.98 -2.04
CA GLU A 514 -30.26 11.81 -1.63
C GLU A 514 -29.05 10.95 -1.29
N VAL A 515 -27.84 11.44 -1.61
CA VAL A 515 -26.59 10.73 -1.39
C VAL A 515 -26.32 10.59 0.12
N VAL A 516 -26.06 9.37 0.58
CA VAL A 516 -25.67 9.05 1.96
C VAL A 516 -24.21 8.60 1.96
N TRP A 517 -23.33 9.44 2.49
CA TRP A 517 -21.89 9.29 2.37
C TRP A 517 -21.14 10.08 3.43
N ASP A 518 -19.85 9.81 3.62
CA ASP A 518 -19.00 10.47 4.61
C ASP A 518 -18.20 11.67 4.08
N GLY A 519 -18.50 12.12 2.86
CA GLY A 519 -17.78 13.22 2.19
C GLY A 519 -16.53 12.77 1.44
N ILE A 520 -16.41 11.46 1.18
CA ILE A 520 -15.41 10.83 0.33
C ILE A 520 -16.13 10.21 -0.88
N HIS A 521 -15.62 10.41 -2.09
CA HIS A 521 -16.24 9.86 -3.31
C HIS A 521 -15.26 9.05 -4.16
N MET A 522 -15.83 8.28 -5.10
CA MET A 522 -15.13 7.44 -6.07
C MET A 522 -15.69 7.74 -7.46
N ALA A 523 -15.52 8.99 -7.90
CA ALA A 523 -16.05 9.45 -9.18
C ALA A 523 -15.22 8.95 -10.38
N GLY A 524 -14.22 8.10 -10.15
CA GLY A 524 -13.12 7.83 -11.06
C GLY A 524 -12.21 9.05 -11.23
N PRO A 525 -11.52 9.21 -12.37
CA PRO A 525 -11.46 8.26 -13.48
C PRO A 525 -10.67 7.00 -13.10
N TYR A 526 -10.84 5.95 -13.90
CA TYR A 526 -10.07 4.71 -13.90
C TYR A 526 -9.44 4.48 -15.29
N THR A 527 -9.14 5.59 -15.97
CA THR A 527 -8.68 5.64 -17.36
C THR A 527 -7.70 6.79 -17.50
N TRP A 528 -6.67 6.62 -18.33
CA TRP A 528 -5.78 7.72 -18.73
C TRP A 528 -6.51 9.03 -19.02
N ARG A 529 -6.07 10.13 -18.41
CA ARG A 529 -6.59 11.48 -18.67
C ARG A 529 -5.47 12.46 -19.06
N PRO A 530 -5.75 13.44 -19.95
CA PRO A 530 -4.77 14.47 -20.30
C PRO A 530 -4.59 15.45 -19.14
N PRO A 531 -3.47 16.21 -19.08
CA PRO A 531 -3.27 17.23 -18.06
C PRO A 531 -4.41 18.24 -17.94
N THR A 532 -5.04 18.59 -19.07
CA THR A 532 -6.16 19.54 -19.08
C THR A 532 -7.37 19.06 -18.29
N TYR A 533 -7.55 17.75 -18.11
CA TYR A 533 -8.61 17.19 -17.26
C TYR A 533 -8.45 17.70 -15.82
N TRP A 534 -7.28 17.42 -15.22
CA TRP A 534 -6.97 17.67 -13.81
C TRP A 534 -6.97 19.16 -13.43
N PHE A 535 -6.48 20.03 -14.33
CA PHE A 535 -6.39 21.46 -14.06
C PHE A 535 -7.64 22.27 -14.46
N SER A 536 -8.53 21.73 -15.31
CA SER A 536 -9.68 22.50 -15.81
C SER A 536 -10.66 22.92 -14.73
N GLY A 537 -10.74 22.16 -13.63
CA GLY A 537 -11.73 22.38 -12.60
C GLY A 537 -13.16 22.14 -13.06
N ARG A 538 -13.38 21.26 -14.04
CA ARG A 538 -14.72 20.99 -14.61
C ARG A 538 -15.26 19.60 -14.28
N TYR A 539 -14.39 18.68 -13.85
CA TYR A 539 -14.71 17.26 -13.71
C TYR A 539 -14.76 16.86 -12.24
N GLN A 540 -15.74 16.01 -11.90
CA GLN A 540 -16.06 15.65 -10.52
C GLN A 540 -14.88 14.99 -9.77
N ALA A 541 -14.15 14.10 -10.44
CA ALA A 541 -12.96 13.46 -9.92
C ALA A 541 -11.85 14.43 -9.46
N THR A 542 -11.78 15.61 -10.07
CA THR A 542 -10.65 16.52 -9.92
C THR A 542 -10.79 17.44 -8.71
N ARG A 543 -11.55 17.04 -7.68
CA ARG A 543 -11.94 17.84 -6.51
C ARG A 543 -12.28 16.95 -5.32
N GLY A 544 -12.45 17.56 -4.14
CA GLY A 544 -12.96 16.91 -2.93
C GLY A 544 -11.97 15.93 -2.30
N ALA A 545 -12.53 14.93 -1.62
CA ALA A 545 -11.80 13.82 -1.04
C ALA A 545 -12.10 12.55 -1.85
N ASN A 546 -11.10 12.06 -2.59
CA ASN A 546 -11.24 10.88 -3.44
C ASN A 546 -10.35 9.74 -2.95
N ALA A 547 -10.97 8.59 -2.65
CA ALA A 547 -10.31 7.39 -2.11
C ALA A 547 -9.71 6.46 -3.18
N GLU A 548 -9.99 6.69 -4.47
CA GLU A 548 -9.47 5.94 -5.60
C GLU A 548 -9.75 6.62 -6.94
N GLN A 549 -8.69 7.02 -7.63
CA GLN A 549 -8.76 7.54 -9.00
C GLN A 549 -7.40 7.49 -9.70
N GLY A 550 -7.39 7.44 -11.02
CA GLY A 550 -6.18 7.45 -11.82
C GLY A 550 -6.38 6.74 -13.16
N ASP A 551 -5.41 5.92 -13.52
CA ASP A 551 -5.41 5.15 -14.76
C ASP A 551 -5.27 3.64 -14.45
N ASN A 552 -6.30 2.86 -14.77
CA ASN A 552 -6.25 1.41 -14.53
C ASN A 552 -5.40 0.66 -15.56
N GLU A 553 -4.86 1.31 -16.59
CA GLU A 553 -4.16 0.63 -17.68
C GLU A 553 -2.70 1.07 -17.83
N HIS A 554 -1.82 0.51 -16.99
CA HIS A 554 -0.40 0.81 -17.02
C HIS A 554 0.40 -0.22 -17.82
N VAL A 555 1.12 0.26 -18.83
CA VAL A 555 2.08 -0.56 -19.59
C VAL A 555 3.42 -0.41 -18.89
N PRO A 556 4.02 -1.47 -18.35
CA PRO A 556 5.31 -1.36 -17.67
C PRO A 556 6.44 -1.09 -18.69
N PRO A 557 7.64 -0.69 -18.23
CA PRO A 557 8.81 -0.60 -19.11
C PRO A 557 9.05 -1.91 -19.87
N PHE A 558 9.57 -1.81 -21.10
CA PHE A 558 9.69 -2.96 -22.02
C PHE A 558 10.45 -4.16 -21.41
N ALA A 559 11.49 -3.91 -20.62
CA ALA A 559 12.25 -4.96 -19.94
C ALA A 559 11.36 -5.82 -19.00
N SER A 560 10.36 -5.23 -18.35
CA SER A 560 9.42 -5.96 -17.51
C SER A 560 8.39 -6.74 -18.33
N LEU A 561 7.93 -6.22 -19.48
CA LEU A 561 7.07 -6.98 -20.40
C LEU A 561 7.71 -8.30 -20.82
N GLN A 562 9.02 -8.29 -21.09
CA GLN A 562 9.77 -9.49 -21.47
C GLN A 562 9.87 -10.53 -20.34
N LYS A 563 9.64 -10.14 -19.08
CA LYS A 563 9.69 -11.06 -17.93
C LYS A 563 8.44 -11.91 -17.78
N PHE A 564 7.29 -11.44 -18.26
CA PHE A 564 6.02 -12.17 -18.11
C PHE A 564 5.30 -12.48 -19.42
N LEU A 565 5.72 -11.92 -20.57
CA LEU A 565 5.13 -12.29 -21.86
C LEU A 565 6.08 -13.17 -22.68
N PRO A 566 5.58 -14.26 -23.30
CA PRO A 566 6.36 -15.03 -24.26
C PRO A 566 6.87 -14.17 -25.43
N PRO A 567 8.09 -14.40 -25.95
CA PRO A 567 8.66 -13.58 -27.02
C PRO A 567 7.79 -13.47 -28.29
N ASP A 568 7.09 -14.54 -28.67
CA ASP A 568 6.18 -14.58 -29.82
C ASP A 568 4.82 -13.91 -29.55
N LYS A 569 4.55 -13.54 -28.29
CA LYS A 569 3.33 -12.85 -27.83
C LYS A 569 3.58 -11.39 -27.45
N LEU A 570 4.82 -10.91 -27.55
CA LEU A 570 5.13 -9.51 -27.24
C LEU A 570 4.38 -8.53 -28.16
N TRP A 571 4.20 -8.87 -29.44
CA TRP A 571 3.60 -7.94 -30.41
C TRP A 571 2.94 -8.65 -31.60
N PRO A 572 1.79 -8.16 -32.11
CA PRO A 572 0.94 -7.08 -31.56
C PRO A 572 0.24 -7.51 -30.26
N ILE A 573 -0.38 -6.55 -29.56
CA ILE A 573 -1.22 -6.82 -28.37
C ILE A 573 -2.24 -7.92 -28.71
N ASN A 574 -2.33 -8.93 -27.85
CA ASN A 574 -3.09 -10.16 -28.07
C ASN A 574 -3.62 -10.73 -26.73
N ASP A 575 -4.16 -11.94 -26.77
CA ASP A 575 -4.74 -12.62 -25.61
C ASP A 575 -3.83 -12.72 -24.39
N ALA A 576 -2.52 -12.92 -24.57
CA ALA A 576 -1.58 -12.94 -23.45
C ALA A 576 -1.51 -11.57 -22.75
N TRP A 577 -1.72 -10.47 -23.45
CA TRP A 577 -1.80 -9.15 -22.80
C TRP A 577 -3.10 -9.02 -22.01
N TYR A 578 -4.23 -9.43 -22.60
CA TYR A 578 -5.54 -9.35 -21.97
C TYR A 578 -5.65 -10.23 -20.74
N PHE A 579 -4.94 -11.37 -20.73
CA PHE A 579 -4.84 -12.25 -19.56
C PHE A 579 -4.31 -11.52 -18.32
N HIS A 580 -3.34 -10.62 -18.52
CA HIS A 580 -2.71 -9.83 -17.46
C HIS A 580 -3.37 -8.45 -17.23
N ALA A 581 -4.54 -8.20 -17.81
CA ALA A 581 -5.29 -6.95 -17.63
C ALA A 581 -6.26 -7.03 -16.43
N GLY A 582 -6.87 -5.89 -16.07
CA GLY A 582 -8.07 -5.88 -15.23
C GLY A 582 -9.30 -6.37 -15.99
N ALA A 583 -10.48 -6.29 -15.36
CA ALA A 583 -11.66 -6.99 -15.89
C ALA A 583 -12.77 -6.10 -16.46
N ASP A 584 -12.84 -4.84 -16.03
CA ASP A 584 -13.91 -3.95 -16.46
C ASP A 584 -13.95 -3.78 -17.99
N PRO A 585 -15.14 -3.56 -18.58
CA PRO A 585 -15.28 -3.31 -20.01
C PRO A 585 -14.36 -2.18 -20.47
N GLY A 586 -13.44 -2.50 -21.37
CA GLY A 586 -12.38 -1.58 -21.81
C GLY A 586 -11.03 -1.92 -21.21
N ASN A 587 -10.92 -1.95 -19.88
CA ASN A 587 -9.70 -2.32 -19.16
C ASN A 587 -9.26 -3.74 -19.51
N ALA A 588 -10.21 -4.68 -19.64
CA ALA A 588 -9.95 -6.05 -20.10
C ALA A 588 -9.26 -6.16 -21.46
N ASN A 589 -9.25 -5.08 -22.26
CA ASN A 589 -8.62 -5.03 -23.58
C ASN A 589 -7.62 -3.86 -23.74
N LEU A 590 -7.23 -3.22 -22.63
CA LEU A 590 -6.31 -2.08 -22.58
C LEU A 590 -6.75 -0.92 -23.49
N ASN A 591 -8.06 -0.67 -23.58
CA ASN A 591 -8.62 0.26 -24.55
C ASN A 591 -8.19 1.71 -24.29
N SER A 592 -8.13 2.14 -23.03
CA SER A 592 -7.77 3.50 -22.66
C SER A 592 -6.35 3.86 -23.10
N ILE A 593 -5.34 3.10 -22.66
CA ILE A 593 -3.94 3.40 -22.95
C ILE A 593 -3.62 3.21 -24.43
N ARG A 594 -4.20 2.20 -25.09
CA ARG A 594 -4.07 2.03 -26.54
C ARG A 594 -4.62 3.23 -27.29
N THR A 595 -5.76 3.76 -26.86
CA THR A 595 -6.38 4.94 -27.46
C THR A 595 -5.54 6.19 -27.21
N ALA A 596 -5.11 6.45 -25.98
CA ALA A 596 -4.26 7.59 -25.63
C ALA A 596 -2.96 7.60 -26.43
N VAL A 597 -2.27 6.46 -26.53
CA VAL A 597 -1.04 6.32 -27.32
C VAL A 597 -1.31 6.55 -28.81
N MET A 598 -2.33 5.89 -29.36
CA MET A 598 -2.65 5.99 -30.79
C MET A 598 -3.05 7.39 -31.21
N GLN A 599 -3.96 8.03 -30.47
CA GLN A 599 -4.53 9.34 -30.82
C GLN A 599 -3.53 10.48 -30.60
N ARG A 600 -2.65 10.38 -29.58
CA ARG A 600 -1.69 11.46 -29.28
C ARG A 600 -0.34 11.25 -29.95
N TYR A 601 0.25 10.06 -29.81
CA TYR A 601 1.63 9.79 -30.23
C TYR A 601 1.73 8.96 -31.52
N GLY A 602 0.60 8.53 -32.09
CA GLY A 602 0.52 7.73 -33.31
C GLY A 602 0.84 6.25 -33.11
N SER A 603 0.59 5.46 -34.16
CA SER A 603 0.75 3.99 -34.14
C SER A 603 2.16 3.54 -33.76
N SER A 604 2.26 2.35 -33.17
CA SER A 604 3.52 1.72 -32.80
C SER A 604 3.77 0.50 -33.68
N ARG A 605 5.04 0.17 -33.93
CA ARG A 605 5.42 -0.99 -34.78
C ARG A 605 5.98 -2.17 -34.00
N SER A 606 6.23 -1.98 -32.71
CA SER A 606 6.74 -2.99 -31.79
C SER A 606 6.25 -2.72 -30.37
N ALA A 607 6.35 -3.72 -29.51
CA ALA A 607 6.07 -3.58 -28.07
C ALA A 607 6.99 -2.56 -27.40
N GLU A 608 8.26 -2.50 -27.80
CA GLU A 608 9.22 -1.50 -27.28
C GLU A 608 8.81 -0.07 -27.66
N GLU A 609 8.37 0.16 -28.90
CA GLU A 609 7.88 1.47 -29.33
C GLU A 609 6.59 1.87 -28.58
N PHE A 610 5.67 0.91 -28.42
CA PHE A 610 4.42 1.12 -27.67
C PHE A 610 4.69 1.40 -26.19
N ALA A 611 5.50 0.58 -25.53
CA ALA A 611 5.86 0.76 -24.12
C ALA A 611 6.55 2.11 -23.88
N ARG A 612 7.46 2.53 -24.77
CA ARG A 612 8.11 3.84 -24.68
C ARG A 612 7.11 5.00 -24.77
N LYS A 613 6.18 4.97 -25.73
CA LYS A 613 5.13 5.99 -25.86
C LYS A 613 4.18 5.97 -24.66
N ALA A 614 3.85 4.78 -24.15
CA ALA A 614 3.05 4.63 -22.94
C ALA A 614 3.76 5.24 -21.72
N GLN A 615 5.08 5.09 -21.55
CA GLN A 615 5.80 5.75 -20.44
C GLN A 615 5.66 7.28 -20.49
N VAL A 616 5.68 7.88 -21.68
CA VAL A 616 5.48 9.33 -21.84
C VAL A 616 4.04 9.72 -21.44
N ALA A 617 3.05 8.95 -21.89
CA ALA A 617 1.64 9.17 -21.56
C ALA A 617 1.38 9.04 -20.05
N HIS A 618 1.92 8.00 -19.42
CA HIS A 618 1.82 7.73 -17.99
C HIS A 618 2.47 8.84 -17.17
N TYR A 619 3.71 9.22 -17.48
CA TYR A 619 4.41 10.30 -16.81
C TYR A 619 3.61 11.61 -16.84
N GLU A 620 3.10 11.99 -18.02
CA GLU A 620 2.36 13.25 -18.18
C GLU A 620 1.05 13.26 -17.38
N SER A 621 0.29 12.16 -17.40
CA SER A 621 -1.00 12.06 -16.72
C SER A 621 -0.83 12.02 -15.20
N THR A 622 0.01 11.11 -14.69
CA THR A 622 0.25 10.96 -13.25
C THR A 622 0.86 12.23 -12.66
N ARG A 623 1.81 12.87 -13.36
CA ARG A 623 2.34 14.17 -12.93
C ARG A 623 1.24 15.21 -12.82
N ALA A 624 0.39 15.34 -13.84
CA ALA A 624 -0.65 16.36 -13.85
C ALA A 624 -1.70 16.15 -12.74
N GLN A 625 -2.07 14.92 -12.42
CA GLN A 625 -2.97 14.60 -11.31
C GLN A 625 -2.43 15.16 -9.98
N PHE A 626 -1.17 14.83 -9.65
CA PHE A 626 -0.56 15.26 -8.40
C PHE A 626 -0.17 16.74 -8.39
N GLU A 627 0.22 17.32 -9.52
CA GLU A 627 0.49 18.76 -9.62
C GLU A 627 -0.79 19.59 -9.47
N ALA A 628 -1.91 19.16 -10.05
CA ALA A 628 -3.18 19.83 -9.87
C ALA A 628 -3.63 19.81 -8.41
N PHE A 629 -3.47 18.67 -7.75
CA PHE A 629 -3.71 18.54 -6.31
C PHE A 629 -2.87 19.54 -5.50
N ALA A 630 -1.56 19.62 -5.77
CA ALA A 630 -0.66 20.53 -5.06
C ALA A 630 -0.91 22.02 -5.39
N ALA A 631 -1.21 22.36 -6.64
CA ALA A 631 -1.34 23.74 -7.10
C ALA A 631 -2.70 24.38 -6.80
N LEU A 632 -3.78 23.59 -6.82
CA LEU A 632 -5.13 24.05 -6.48
C LEU A 632 -5.38 24.01 -4.97
N GLY A 633 -4.70 23.10 -4.26
CA GLY A 633 -4.61 23.09 -2.80
C GLY A 633 -5.91 22.79 -2.07
N TRP A 634 -5.94 23.18 -0.78
CA TRP A 634 -6.97 22.80 0.19
C TRP A 634 -8.40 23.18 -0.20
N ALA A 635 -8.58 24.30 -0.91
CA ALA A 635 -9.91 24.76 -1.32
C ALA A 635 -10.52 23.90 -2.44
N THR A 636 -9.73 23.03 -3.09
CA THR A 636 -10.20 22.16 -4.17
C THR A 636 -10.10 20.69 -3.81
N HIS A 637 -9.02 20.27 -3.15
CA HIS A 637 -8.80 18.87 -2.79
C HIS A 637 -8.37 18.71 -1.33
N LYS A 638 -8.90 17.67 -0.68
CA LYS A 638 -8.47 17.23 0.66
C LYS A 638 -7.72 15.91 0.62
N MET A 639 -8.13 15.04 -0.30
CA MET A 639 -7.58 13.70 -0.45
C MET A 639 -7.57 13.28 -1.91
N THR A 640 -6.45 12.73 -2.37
CA THR A 640 -6.36 11.97 -3.61
C THR A 640 -5.56 10.70 -3.37
N ILE A 641 -6.15 9.55 -3.71
CA ILE A 641 -5.49 8.25 -3.67
C ILE A 641 -5.40 7.70 -5.10
N TYR A 642 -4.19 7.43 -5.56
CA TYR A 642 -3.96 6.89 -6.90
C TYR A 642 -4.36 5.42 -6.98
N TRP A 643 -5.16 5.06 -7.98
CA TRP A 643 -5.52 3.68 -8.31
C TRP A 643 -4.59 3.14 -9.40
N MET A 644 -3.56 2.35 -9.10
CA MET A 644 -3.09 1.89 -7.77
C MET A 644 -1.60 2.16 -7.56
N LEU A 645 -1.10 1.96 -6.34
CA LEU A 645 0.32 2.08 -5.99
C LEU A 645 1.16 1.04 -6.77
N ASN A 646 0.80 -0.23 -6.67
CA ASN A 646 1.56 -1.37 -7.15
C ASN A 646 0.65 -2.48 -7.71
N ASN A 647 1.24 -3.51 -8.30
CA ASN A 647 0.51 -4.71 -8.74
C ASN A 647 0.63 -5.89 -7.77
N HIS A 648 -0.40 -6.73 -7.76
CA HIS A 648 -0.45 -8.02 -7.05
C HIS A 648 0.27 -9.14 -7.81
N TRP A 649 0.45 -9.00 -9.12
CA TRP A 649 1.20 -9.91 -10.00
C TRP A 649 1.67 -9.12 -11.23
N PRO A 650 2.50 -9.66 -12.13
CA PRO A 650 2.80 -9.00 -13.40
C PRO A 650 1.51 -8.67 -14.14
N SER A 651 1.16 -7.39 -14.23
CA SER A 651 -0.15 -6.96 -14.66
C SER A 651 -0.10 -5.59 -15.33
N PHE A 652 -1.11 -5.31 -16.15
CA PHE A 652 -1.40 -4.00 -16.70
C PHE A 652 -2.37 -3.20 -15.84
N PHE A 653 -2.94 -3.79 -14.79
CA PHE A 653 -3.95 -3.16 -13.94
C PHE A 653 -3.32 -2.17 -12.96
N GLY A 654 -3.42 -0.86 -13.24
CA GLY A 654 -3.09 0.28 -12.37
C GLY A 654 -1.84 0.15 -11.50
N HIS A 655 -0.74 0.85 -11.83
CA HIS A 655 0.43 0.91 -10.94
C HIS A 655 1.27 2.17 -11.11
N LEU A 656 1.90 2.64 -10.03
CA LEU A 656 2.96 3.65 -10.12
C LEU A 656 4.30 3.00 -10.48
N PHE A 657 4.56 1.80 -9.96
CA PHE A 657 5.70 0.94 -10.33
C PHE A 657 5.24 -0.51 -10.50
N ASP A 658 5.88 -1.24 -11.41
CA ASP A 658 5.39 -2.57 -11.78
C ASP A 658 5.69 -3.65 -10.72
N TYR A 659 5.15 -4.85 -10.92
CA TYR A 659 5.35 -5.99 -10.03
C TYR A 659 6.84 -6.29 -9.72
N TYR A 660 7.77 -5.99 -10.61
CA TYR A 660 9.21 -6.25 -10.38
C TYR A 660 9.90 -5.11 -9.63
N LEU A 661 9.15 -4.16 -9.06
CA LEU A 661 9.64 -2.94 -8.42
C LEU A 661 10.40 -2.03 -9.38
N ARG A 662 10.12 -2.12 -10.69
CA ARG A 662 10.76 -1.25 -11.67
C ARG A 662 10.01 0.08 -11.77
N PRO A 663 10.67 1.22 -11.48
CA PRO A 663 10.04 2.52 -11.62
C PRO A 663 9.91 2.90 -13.11
N GLY A 664 8.68 3.18 -13.55
CA GLY A 664 8.33 3.58 -14.91
C GLY A 664 7.92 5.05 -15.02
N GLY A 665 7.26 5.41 -16.13
CA GLY A 665 6.78 6.77 -16.37
C GLY A 665 5.86 7.29 -15.27
N ALA A 666 4.90 6.48 -14.81
CA ALA A 666 3.98 6.85 -13.73
C ALA A 666 4.72 7.15 -12.41
N TYR A 667 5.67 6.30 -12.00
CA TYR A 667 6.52 6.53 -10.83
C TYR A 667 7.18 7.91 -10.84
N PHE A 668 7.89 8.22 -11.93
CA PHE A 668 8.60 9.50 -12.04
C PHE A 668 7.66 10.67 -12.28
N GLY A 669 6.49 10.45 -12.87
CA GLY A 669 5.40 11.43 -12.94
C GLY A 669 4.89 11.79 -11.55
N ALA A 670 4.60 10.80 -10.71
CA ALA A 670 4.22 10.99 -9.31
C ALA A 670 5.33 11.70 -8.53
N LYS A 671 6.56 11.19 -8.60
CA LYS A 671 7.73 11.79 -7.94
C LYS A 671 7.92 13.25 -8.34
N LYS A 672 7.72 13.59 -9.62
CA LYS A 672 7.82 14.99 -10.10
C LYS A 672 6.70 15.85 -9.55
N GLY A 673 5.45 15.38 -9.61
CA GLY A 673 4.27 16.13 -9.17
C GLY A 673 4.16 16.30 -7.66
N LEU A 674 4.74 15.39 -6.89
CA LEU A 674 4.69 15.36 -5.43
C LEU A 674 5.92 15.96 -4.73
N ARG A 675 6.85 16.53 -5.51
CA ARG A 675 8.04 17.21 -4.96
C ARG A 675 7.64 18.17 -3.81
N PRO A 676 8.34 18.14 -2.66
CA PRO A 676 8.03 19.02 -1.54
C PRO A 676 8.03 20.50 -1.88
N LEU A 677 8.87 20.91 -2.84
CA LEU A 677 8.87 22.26 -3.41
C LEU A 677 8.98 22.12 -4.93
N SER A 678 8.06 22.71 -5.68
CA SER A 678 8.02 22.59 -7.14
C SER A 678 7.47 23.85 -7.81
N VAL A 679 7.61 23.88 -9.14
CA VAL A 679 6.97 24.84 -10.03
C VAL A 679 6.05 24.09 -10.99
N VAL A 680 4.80 24.52 -11.06
CA VAL A 680 3.70 23.85 -11.77
C VAL A 680 3.18 24.74 -12.89
N PHE A 681 2.97 24.13 -14.05
CA PHE A 681 2.33 24.74 -15.22
C PHE A 681 1.01 24.02 -15.49
N ASP A 682 -0.10 24.77 -15.45
CA ASP A 682 -1.47 24.25 -15.57
C ASP A 682 -1.87 23.74 -16.97
N SER A 683 -0.92 23.66 -17.90
CA SER A 683 -1.15 23.16 -19.27
C SER A 683 -2.20 23.93 -20.07
N TYR A 684 -2.37 25.24 -19.81
CA TYR A 684 -3.39 26.08 -20.46
C TYR A 684 -4.81 25.52 -20.26
N ALA A 685 -5.07 24.84 -19.15
CA ALA A 685 -6.32 24.11 -18.95
C ALA A 685 -7.54 25.00 -18.65
N THR A 686 -7.31 26.26 -18.27
CA THR A 686 -8.34 27.18 -17.80
C THR A 686 -8.67 28.28 -18.83
N GLY A 687 -9.82 28.95 -18.63
CA GLY A 687 -10.19 30.12 -19.41
C GLY A 687 -10.43 29.82 -20.89
N ASP A 688 -9.86 30.66 -21.77
CA ASP A 688 -9.89 30.49 -23.23
C ASP A 688 -8.75 29.59 -23.76
N HIS A 689 -7.93 29.04 -22.86
CA HIS A 689 -6.75 28.21 -23.13
C HIS A 689 -5.61 28.93 -23.88
N ASP A 690 -5.60 30.26 -23.87
CA ASP A 690 -4.54 31.09 -24.47
C ASP A 690 -3.54 31.62 -23.45
N THR A 691 -3.82 31.48 -22.16
CA THR A 691 -2.90 31.83 -21.06
C THR A 691 -2.86 30.71 -20.02
N ALA A 692 -1.65 30.38 -19.56
CA ALA A 692 -1.42 29.42 -18.50
C ALA A 692 -0.99 30.09 -17.20
N HIS A 693 -1.40 29.53 -16.08
CA HIS A 693 -0.93 29.89 -14.74
C HIS A 693 0.34 29.09 -14.40
N ILE A 694 1.34 29.80 -13.89
CA ILE A 694 2.56 29.20 -13.35
C ILE A 694 2.57 29.42 -11.84
N ALA A 695 2.52 28.35 -11.07
CA ALA A 695 2.47 28.38 -9.61
C ALA A 695 3.72 27.76 -8.99
N VAL A 696 4.12 28.27 -7.84
CA VAL A 696 5.09 27.60 -6.95
C VAL A 696 4.28 26.90 -5.87
N VAL A 697 4.55 25.61 -5.66
CA VAL A 697 3.88 24.77 -4.66
C VAL A 697 4.86 24.36 -3.57
N ASN A 698 4.43 24.42 -2.31
CA ASN A 698 5.24 24.08 -1.15
C ASN A 698 4.48 23.11 -0.25
N GLN A 699 4.80 21.83 -0.37
CA GLN A 699 4.26 20.73 0.41
C GLN A 699 5.15 20.39 1.62
N SER A 700 6.18 21.21 1.91
CA SER A 700 7.05 21.06 3.07
C SER A 700 6.46 21.74 4.33
N PRO A 701 6.91 21.39 5.55
CA PRO A 701 6.34 21.92 6.78
C PRO A 701 6.72 23.37 7.10
N ALA A 702 7.58 24.00 6.29
CA ALA A 702 8.06 25.37 6.50
C ALA A 702 7.73 26.28 5.30
N GLU A 703 7.43 27.54 5.57
CA GLU A 703 7.30 28.57 4.53
C GLU A 703 8.62 28.73 3.75
N ARG A 704 8.51 29.03 2.45
CA ARG A 704 9.66 29.35 1.60
C ARG A 704 9.48 30.73 0.99
N SER A 705 10.51 31.55 1.03
CA SER A 705 10.47 32.94 0.53
C SER A 705 11.68 33.27 -0.34
N GLY A 706 11.57 34.38 -1.09
CA GLY A 706 12.64 34.85 -1.98
C GLY A 706 12.86 34.00 -3.23
N LEU A 707 11.92 33.09 -3.54
CA LEU A 707 11.98 32.22 -4.70
C LEU A 707 11.61 32.99 -5.97
N ARG A 708 12.18 32.63 -7.12
CA ARG A 708 11.78 33.16 -8.43
C ARG A 708 11.51 32.03 -9.39
N VAL A 709 10.60 32.24 -10.33
CA VAL A 709 10.32 31.28 -11.40
C VAL A 709 10.88 31.81 -12.70
N ARG A 710 11.67 30.99 -13.40
CA ARG A 710 12.04 31.21 -14.80
C ARG A 710 11.30 30.22 -15.68
N VAL A 711 10.68 30.71 -16.75
CA VAL A 711 9.99 29.87 -17.73
C VAL A 711 10.57 30.12 -19.11
N ARG A 712 11.02 29.04 -19.76
CA ARG A 712 11.56 29.06 -21.11
C ARG A 712 10.70 28.21 -22.03
N THR A 713 10.28 28.77 -23.14
CA THR A 713 9.52 28.06 -24.18
C THR A 713 10.45 27.75 -25.34
N TYR A 714 10.52 26.48 -25.74
CA TYR A 714 11.36 25.99 -26.84
C TYR A 714 10.48 25.46 -27.96
N ASP A 715 10.87 25.71 -29.20
CA ASP A 715 10.30 24.96 -30.32
C ASP A 715 10.85 23.52 -30.35
N LEU A 716 10.29 22.68 -31.23
CA LEU A 716 10.69 21.27 -31.39
C LEU A 716 12.17 21.09 -31.78
N THR A 717 12.81 22.12 -32.35
CA THR A 717 14.22 22.08 -32.74
C THR A 717 15.16 22.40 -31.59
N GLY A 718 14.65 22.85 -30.44
CA GLY A 718 15.45 23.23 -29.28
C GLY A 718 15.80 24.71 -29.21
N ARG A 719 15.22 25.55 -30.07
CA ARG A 719 15.45 27.00 -30.01
C ARG A 719 14.51 27.64 -28.99
N VAL A 720 15.08 28.45 -28.08
CA VAL A 720 14.31 29.29 -27.16
C VAL A 720 13.52 30.34 -27.95
N ARG A 721 12.22 30.41 -27.69
CA ARG A 721 11.27 31.35 -28.31
C ARG A 721 10.70 32.37 -27.33
N ASP A 722 10.66 32.01 -26.05
CA ASP A 722 10.28 32.91 -24.96
C ASP A 722 11.10 32.57 -23.71
N ASP A 723 11.44 33.58 -22.91
CA ASP A 723 12.23 33.46 -21.67
C ASP A 723 11.77 34.53 -20.68
N ARG A 724 11.07 34.09 -19.63
CA ARG A 724 10.43 34.97 -18.64
C ARG A 724 10.94 34.64 -17.26
N THR A 725 11.00 35.64 -16.40
CA THR A 725 11.32 35.45 -14.97
C THR A 725 10.33 36.26 -14.13
N SER A 726 9.80 35.66 -13.07
CA SER A 726 8.90 36.33 -12.12
C SER A 726 9.67 37.30 -11.21
N GLY A 727 8.91 38.14 -10.49
CA GLY A 727 9.40 38.71 -9.23
C GLY A 727 9.61 37.63 -8.15
N PRO A 728 10.21 37.99 -7.00
CA PRO A 728 10.30 37.08 -5.87
C PRO A 728 8.91 36.72 -5.34
N VAL A 729 8.73 35.47 -4.93
CA VAL A 729 7.50 34.95 -4.32
C VAL A 729 7.81 34.28 -2.98
N SER A 730 6.80 34.27 -2.10
CA SER A 730 6.78 33.46 -0.89
C SER A 730 5.60 32.51 -0.96
N VAL A 731 5.79 31.29 -0.47
CA VAL A 731 4.78 30.23 -0.50
C VAL A 731 4.66 29.62 0.89
N PRO A 732 3.46 29.65 1.50
CA PRO A 732 3.24 29.08 2.83
C PRO A 732 3.47 27.56 2.83
N SER A 733 3.67 27.00 4.02
CA SER A 733 3.66 25.53 4.19
C SER A 733 2.31 24.96 3.75
N GLY A 734 2.34 23.88 2.98
CA GLY A 734 1.15 23.19 2.48
C GLY A 734 0.34 23.98 1.43
N GLY A 735 0.91 25.03 0.83
CA GLY A 735 0.19 25.93 -0.07
C GLY A 735 0.83 26.14 -1.43
N ALA A 736 0.18 26.99 -2.23
CA ALA A 736 0.61 27.37 -3.57
C ALA A 736 0.54 28.89 -3.76
N THR A 737 1.36 29.44 -4.65
CA THR A 737 1.33 30.86 -5.03
C THR A 737 1.61 31.01 -6.51
N GLN A 738 0.72 31.72 -7.21
CA GLN A 738 0.92 32.03 -8.62
C GLN A 738 2.09 33.02 -8.78
N ALA A 739 3.09 32.65 -9.58
CA ALA A 739 4.29 33.45 -9.79
C ALA A 739 4.23 34.32 -11.06
N LEU A 740 3.68 33.79 -12.16
CA LEU A 740 3.48 34.52 -13.41
C LEU A 740 2.39 33.87 -14.28
N THR A 741 2.03 34.54 -15.37
CA THR A 741 1.23 33.96 -16.45
C THR A 741 2.05 33.80 -17.73
N LEU A 742 1.81 32.71 -18.46
CA LEU A 742 2.49 32.39 -19.70
C LEU A 742 1.48 32.42 -20.86
N PRO A 743 1.61 33.32 -21.86
CA PRO A 743 0.76 33.28 -23.04
C PRO A 743 1.15 32.11 -23.95
N ARG A 744 0.15 31.50 -24.59
CA ARG A 744 0.35 30.41 -25.54
C ARG A 744 1.16 30.91 -26.74
N PRO A 745 2.25 30.23 -27.14
CA PRO A 745 3.09 30.70 -28.24
C PRO A 745 2.40 30.50 -29.59
N ALA A 746 2.33 31.56 -30.40
CA ALA A 746 1.76 31.51 -31.74
C ALA A 746 2.63 30.69 -32.71
N ARG A 747 2.22 29.45 -33.00
CA ARG A 747 2.73 28.58 -34.09
C ARG A 747 4.26 28.52 -34.22
N ILE A 748 4.98 28.36 -33.10
CA ILE A 748 6.45 28.21 -33.09
C ILE A 748 6.92 26.85 -33.65
N SER A 749 6.11 25.81 -33.44
CA SER A 749 6.20 24.45 -33.98
C SER A 749 4.92 23.70 -33.58
N GLU A 750 4.62 22.55 -34.20
CA GLU A 750 3.43 21.74 -33.90
C GLU A 750 3.43 21.20 -32.47
N VAL A 751 4.59 20.74 -32.00
CA VAL A 751 4.87 20.44 -30.59
C VAL A 751 5.94 21.40 -30.07
N TYR A 752 5.82 21.88 -28.85
CA TYR A 752 6.77 22.77 -28.20
C TYR A 752 6.99 22.37 -26.74
N PHE A 753 8.10 22.81 -26.15
CA PHE A 753 8.43 22.52 -24.76
C PHE A 753 8.33 23.76 -23.89
N VAL A 754 7.80 23.61 -22.68
CA VAL A 754 7.80 24.61 -21.63
C VAL A 754 8.67 24.08 -20.49
N ARG A 755 9.78 24.74 -20.22
CA ARG A 755 10.65 24.45 -19.09
C ARG A 755 10.38 25.46 -18.00
N CYS A 756 10.06 24.98 -16.81
CA CYS A 756 9.92 25.80 -15.61
C CYS A 756 11.08 25.50 -14.67
N GLU A 757 11.70 26.55 -14.13
CA GLU A 757 12.78 26.47 -13.17
C GLU A 757 12.43 27.34 -11.96
N LEU A 758 12.52 26.75 -10.78
CA LEU A 758 12.42 27.45 -9.51
C LEU A 758 13.82 27.79 -9.03
N LEU A 759 14.07 29.08 -8.83
CA LEU A 759 15.34 29.64 -8.43
C LEU A 759 15.27 30.09 -6.97
N ASP A 760 16.32 29.83 -6.20
CA ASP A 760 16.50 30.45 -4.89
C ASP A 760 16.93 31.93 -5.01
N ALA A 761 17.12 32.60 -3.87
CA ALA A 761 17.55 33.99 -3.82
C ALA A 761 18.96 34.22 -4.40
N ALA A 762 19.80 33.18 -4.46
CA ALA A 762 21.14 33.23 -5.07
C ALA A 762 21.11 32.97 -6.59
N GLY A 763 19.96 32.57 -7.14
CA GLY A 763 19.78 32.24 -8.55
C GLY A 763 20.07 30.77 -8.90
N SER A 764 20.27 29.91 -7.91
CA SER A 764 20.45 28.47 -8.11
C SER A 764 19.12 27.78 -8.39
N VAL A 765 19.09 26.83 -9.32
CA VAL A 765 17.91 26.01 -9.58
C VAL A 765 17.72 25.03 -8.42
N VAL A 766 16.59 25.12 -7.72
CA VAL A 766 16.23 24.22 -6.61
C VAL A 766 15.17 23.19 -6.99
N ALA A 767 14.40 23.47 -8.04
CA ALA A 767 13.49 22.53 -8.67
C ALA A 767 13.29 22.92 -10.14
N ASP A 768 13.05 21.95 -10.99
CA ASP A 768 12.73 22.15 -12.39
C ASP A 768 11.61 21.20 -12.84
N ASN A 769 10.98 21.56 -13.96
CA ASN A 769 10.01 20.74 -14.62
C ASN A 769 9.96 21.02 -16.12
N THR A 770 9.69 20.00 -16.92
CA THR A 770 9.64 20.09 -18.38
C THR A 770 8.33 19.53 -18.89
N TYR A 771 7.60 20.33 -19.65
CA TYR A 771 6.33 19.98 -20.25
C TYR A 771 6.47 20.02 -21.77
N TRP A 772 5.81 19.10 -22.47
CA TRP A 772 5.64 19.12 -23.92
C TRP A 772 4.17 19.42 -24.22
N GLN A 773 3.91 20.30 -25.18
CA GLN A 773 2.58 20.79 -25.50
C GLN A 773 2.39 20.78 -27.01
N SER A 774 1.18 20.45 -27.46
CA SER A 774 0.82 20.52 -28.88
C SER A 774 0.08 21.81 -29.20
N GLN A 775 0.19 22.29 -30.43
CA GLN A 775 -0.64 23.37 -30.95
C GLN A 775 -2.11 22.92 -31.08
N GLN A 776 -2.33 21.64 -31.39
CA GLN A 776 -3.64 21.01 -31.28
C GLN A 776 -3.86 20.63 -29.80
N ARG A 777 -4.98 21.01 -29.22
CA ARG A 777 -5.23 20.84 -27.78
C ARG A 777 -5.90 19.50 -27.49
N ASP A 778 -5.62 18.95 -26.32
CA ASP A 778 -6.54 18.01 -25.69
C ASP A 778 -7.76 18.79 -25.17
N ASP A 779 -8.96 18.36 -25.55
CA ASP A 779 -10.23 18.81 -24.96
C ASP A 779 -11.06 17.59 -24.62
N VAL A 780 -11.28 17.36 -23.33
CA VAL A 780 -12.09 16.24 -22.85
C VAL A 780 -13.59 16.47 -23.17
N GLY A 781 -14.01 17.72 -23.35
CA GLY A 781 -15.36 18.09 -23.77
C GLY A 781 -16.32 18.36 -22.61
N ASN A 782 -17.61 18.08 -22.81
CA ASN A 782 -18.65 18.34 -21.82
C ASN A 782 -18.53 17.38 -20.61
N PRO A 783 -18.43 17.87 -19.36
CA PRO A 783 -18.39 17.04 -18.14
C PRO A 783 -19.54 16.07 -17.99
N ALA A 784 -20.71 16.34 -18.59
CA ALA A 784 -21.83 15.39 -18.60
C ALA A 784 -21.53 14.05 -19.30
N ASN A 785 -20.47 14.02 -20.12
CA ASN A 785 -19.99 12.81 -20.81
C ASN A 785 -18.85 12.12 -20.05
N ASP A 786 -18.40 12.66 -18.92
CA ASP A 786 -17.34 12.06 -18.12
C ASP A 786 -17.88 10.83 -17.38
N ARG A 787 -17.19 9.71 -17.55
CA ARG A 787 -17.53 8.42 -16.94
C ARG A 787 -16.23 7.79 -16.46
N ALA A 788 -16.29 7.18 -15.28
CA ALA A 788 -15.12 6.66 -14.59
C ALA A 788 -14.25 5.75 -15.49
N PHE A 789 -14.89 4.80 -16.19
CA PHE A 789 -14.24 3.79 -17.02
C PHE A 789 -14.19 4.10 -18.53
N ASP A 790 -14.70 5.25 -19.00
CA ASP A 790 -14.65 5.61 -20.43
C ASP A 790 -13.66 6.74 -20.70
N LEU A 791 -12.69 6.49 -21.57
CA LEU A 791 -11.86 7.53 -22.16
C LEU A 791 -12.53 8.11 -23.42
N ARG A 792 -13.15 9.29 -23.27
CA ARG A 792 -13.73 10.07 -24.36
C ARG A 792 -13.15 11.48 -24.35
N GLN A 793 -12.83 12.00 -25.53
CA GLN A 793 -12.38 13.38 -25.72
C GLN A 793 -13.03 13.98 -26.97
N ALA A 794 -13.32 15.28 -26.91
CA ALA A 794 -13.78 16.06 -28.05
C ALA A 794 -12.64 16.35 -29.04
N SER A 795 -11.42 16.52 -28.54
CA SER A 795 -10.22 16.62 -29.36
C SER A 795 -8.98 16.10 -28.62
N TRP A 796 -7.96 15.72 -29.38
CA TRP A 796 -6.72 15.13 -28.89
C TRP A 796 -5.53 15.99 -29.28
N ALA A 797 -4.56 16.15 -28.38
CA ALA A 797 -3.30 16.77 -28.72
C ALA A 797 -2.52 15.93 -29.73
N ASP A 798 -2.02 16.57 -30.79
CA ASP A 798 -1.16 15.89 -31.76
C ASP A 798 0.30 15.98 -31.31
N MET A 799 0.82 14.86 -30.79
CA MET A 799 2.20 14.69 -30.35
C MET A 799 3.02 13.85 -31.34
N THR A 800 2.47 13.50 -32.51
CA THR A 800 3.17 12.71 -33.54
C THR A 800 4.48 13.35 -34.05
N PRO A 801 4.66 14.69 -34.06
CA PRO A 801 5.94 15.30 -34.41
C PRO A 801 7.11 14.93 -33.51
N LEU A 802 6.86 14.44 -32.27
CA LEU A 802 7.93 13.91 -31.41
C LEU A 802 8.66 12.72 -32.07
N ASN A 803 7.95 11.93 -32.90
CA ASN A 803 8.51 10.74 -33.54
C ASN A 803 9.57 11.05 -34.61
N THR A 804 9.60 12.28 -35.11
CA THR A 804 10.52 12.72 -36.16
C THR A 804 11.61 13.65 -35.64
N MET A 805 11.70 13.83 -34.31
CA MET A 805 12.79 14.57 -33.67
C MET A 805 14.16 14.01 -34.11
N PRO A 806 15.13 14.88 -34.44
CA PRO A 806 16.48 14.43 -34.78
C PRO A 806 17.12 13.66 -33.63
N ARG A 807 17.95 12.67 -33.97
CA ARG A 807 18.64 11.87 -32.96
C ARG A 807 19.73 12.67 -32.25
N VAL A 808 19.82 12.57 -30.93
CA VAL A 808 20.81 13.28 -30.11
C VAL A 808 21.86 12.31 -29.53
N PRO A 809 23.16 12.47 -29.83
CA PRO A 809 24.23 11.70 -29.22
C PRO A 809 24.66 12.32 -27.88
N LEU A 810 24.04 11.87 -26.78
CA LEU A 810 24.45 12.29 -25.44
C LEU A 810 25.85 11.78 -25.08
N ARG A 811 26.60 12.59 -24.33
CA ARG A 811 27.81 12.13 -23.63
C ARG A 811 27.40 11.72 -22.21
N VAL A 812 27.52 10.43 -21.92
CA VAL A 812 27.16 9.85 -20.63
C VAL A 812 28.42 9.51 -19.85
N THR A 813 28.46 9.83 -18.55
CA THR A 813 29.49 9.37 -17.62
C THR A 813 28.83 8.87 -16.35
N ALA A 814 29.45 7.89 -15.68
CA ALA A 814 28.95 7.32 -14.44
C ALA A 814 30.10 7.11 -13.45
N GLN A 815 29.91 7.52 -12.21
CA GLN A 815 30.92 7.46 -11.16
C GLN A 815 30.32 6.90 -9.87
N ARG A 816 31.04 5.98 -9.24
CA ARG A 816 30.65 5.42 -7.94
C ARG A 816 31.20 6.28 -6.81
N SER A 817 30.36 6.60 -5.84
CA SER A 817 30.78 7.03 -4.51
C SER A 817 30.33 5.99 -3.49
N ALA A 818 31.27 5.56 -2.65
CA ALA A 818 30.94 4.75 -1.47
C ALA A 818 30.67 5.72 -0.32
N GLU A 819 29.48 5.63 0.26
CA GLU A 819 29.18 6.27 1.54
C GLU A 819 29.19 5.18 2.60
N ALA A 820 29.90 5.40 3.70
CA ALA A 820 29.90 4.45 4.82
C ALA A 820 28.45 4.31 5.32
N ASP A 821 28.00 3.07 5.48
CA ASP A 821 26.72 2.67 6.08
C ASP A 821 25.41 2.94 5.30
N VAL A 822 25.45 3.50 4.06
CA VAL A 822 24.23 3.93 3.31
C VAL A 822 24.03 3.24 1.94
N GLY A 823 24.92 2.30 1.59
CA GLY A 823 24.88 1.58 0.30
C GLY A 823 25.82 2.18 -0.76
N THR A 824 25.56 1.89 -2.03
CA THR A 824 26.35 2.41 -3.16
C THR A 824 25.56 3.47 -3.91
N THR A 825 26.16 4.66 -4.07
CA THR A 825 25.60 5.73 -4.89
C THR A 825 26.34 5.80 -6.22
N VAL A 826 25.58 5.89 -7.33
CA VAL A 826 26.12 6.11 -8.67
C VAL A 826 25.65 7.46 -9.18
N THR A 827 26.59 8.38 -9.40
CA THR A 827 26.34 9.67 -10.06
C THR A 827 26.43 9.49 -11.57
N ILE A 828 25.38 9.87 -12.28
CA ILE A 828 25.22 9.75 -13.73
C ILE A 828 25.11 11.15 -14.32
N ARG A 829 25.97 11.50 -15.27
CA ARG A 829 25.91 12.80 -15.97
C ARG A 829 25.56 12.61 -17.43
N LEU A 830 24.53 13.31 -17.88
CA LEU A 830 24.02 13.32 -19.24
C LEU A 830 24.29 14.70 -19.86
N HIS A 831 25.31 14.82 -20.71
CA HIS A 831 25.63 16.07 -21.40
C HIS A 831 25.15 16.04 -22.85
N ASN A 832 24.43 17.09 -23.25
CA ASN A 832 23.98 17.28 -24.63
C ASN A 832 24.90 18.25 -25.40
N PRO A 833 25.78 17.75 -26.28
CA PRO A 833 26.72 18.58 -27.03
C PRO A 833 26.08 19.24 -28.28
N THR A 834 24.78 19.08 -28.51
CA THR A 834 24.10 19.50 -29.74
C THR A 834 23.18 20.71 -29.51
N HIS A 835 22.57 21.20 -30.60
CA HIS A 835 21.54 22.23 -30.56
C HIS A 835 20.11 21.69 -30.48
N GLN A 836 19.93 20.36 -30.46
CA GLN A 836 18.63 19.69 -30.41
C GLN A 836 18.29 19.24 -28.99
N ILE A 837 17.01 19.06 -28.67
CA ILE A 837 16.57 18.53 -27.37
C ILE A 837 16.77 17.02 -27.32
N ALA A 838 17.40 16.50 -26.26
CA ALA A 838 17.39 15.08 -25.91
C ALA A 838 16.20 14.82 -24.97
N PHE A 839 15.17 14.16 -25.45
CA PHE A 839 13.88 14.07 -24.78
C PHE A 839 13.68 12.74 -24.07
N PHE A 840 13.30 12.82 -22.80
CA PHE A 840 12.79 11.71 -22.00
C PHE A 840 13.80 10.57 -21.80
N GLU A 841 15.00 10.95 -21.35
CA GLU A 841 16.13 10.08 -21.08
C GLU A 841 15.95 9.30 -19.79
N ARG A 842 15.90 7.97 -19.90
CA ARG A 842 15.90 7.02 -18.80
C ARG A 842 17.30 6.46 -18.60
N ALA A 843 17.81 6.55 -17.38
CA ALA A 843 19.00 5.83 -16.93
C ALA A 843 18.62 4.54 -16.18
N GLU A 844 19.43 3.51 -16.38
CA GLU A 844 19.35 2.20 -15.73
C GLU A 844 20.73 1.82 -15.21
N ILE A 845 20.85 1.48 -13.93
CA ILE A 845 22.09 0.95 -13.35
C ILE A 845 22.05 -0.58 -13.37
N THR A 846 23.08 -1.22 -13.94
CA THR A 846 23.11 -2.66 -14.17
C THR A 846 24.42 -3.28 -13.66
N SER A 847 24.38 -4.58 -13.35
CA SER A 847 25.55 -5.33 -12.86
C SER A 847 26.51 -5.76 -13.98
N SER A 848 25.97 -5.96 -15.19
CA SER A 848 26.70 -6.28 -16.43
C SER A 848 26.22 -5.38 -17.57
N ARG A 849 27.02 -5.27 -18.64
CA ARG A 849 26.78 -4.36 -19.75
C ARG A 849 25.43 -4.61 -20.46
N GLU A 850 25.07 -5.88 -20.62
CA GLU A 850 23.80 -6.33 -21.20
C GLU A 850 22.78 -6.80 -20.14
N GLY A 851 23.09 -6.62 -18.85
CA GLY A 851 22.27 -7.07 -17.74
C GLY A 851 20.97 -6.29 -17.57
N ASP A 852 20.11 -6.83 -16.70
CA ASP A 852 18.93 -6.12 -16.23
C ASP A 852 19.31 -5.02 -15.22
N GLU A 853 18.41 -4.08 -15.04
CA GLU A 853 18.49 -3.07 -13.99
C GLU A 853 18.52 -3.74 -12.62
N ILE A 854 19.36 -3.20 -11.73
CA ILE A 854 19.38 -3.58 -10.32
C ILE A 854 18.13 -2.96 -9.67
N LEU A 855 17.32 -3.80 -9.02
CA LEU A 855 16.06 -3.43 -8.38
C LEU A 855 15.97 -4.12 -7.01
N PRO A 856 15.38 -3.49 -5.99
CA PRO A 856 14.82 -2.12 -5.99
C PRO A 856 15.91 -1.04 -6.10
N ILE A 857 15.52 0.17 -6.52
CA ILE A 857 16.45 1.29 -6.72
C ILE A 857 15.79 2.65 -6.56
N GLU A 858 16.50 3.58 -5.93
CA GLU A 858 16.05 4.97 -5.75
C GLU A 858 16.88 5.91 -6.61
N TYR A 859 16.27 6.55 -7.62
CA TYR A 859 16.94 7.58 -8.42
C TYR A 859 16.54 8.97 -7.96
N SER A 860 17.47 9.93 -7.85
CA SER A 860 17.11 11.33 -7.56
C SER A 860 16.13 11.94 -8.57
N ASP A 861 16.25 11.54 -9.83
CA ASP A 861 15.33 11.85 -10.93
C ASP A 861 15.57 10.86 -12.07
N ASN A 862 14.62 10.74 -13.00
CA ASN A 862 14.77 9.92 -14.20
C ASN A 862 13.76 10.36 -15.28
N TYR A 863 13.83 9.80 -16.48
CA TYR A 863 13.03 10.27 -17.64
C TYR A 863 13.20 11.78 -17.91
N VAL A 864 14.43 12.27 -17.77
CA VAL A 864 14.77 13.70 -17.82
C VAL A 864 14.88 14.21 -19.26
N THR A 865 14.79 15.53 -19.44
CA THR A 865 15.04 16.16 -20.74
C THR A 865 16.35 16.97 -20.67
N VAL A 866 17.28 16.70 -21.57
CA VAL A 866 18.59 17.38 -21.63
C VAL A 866 18.57 18.41 -22.75
N TYR A 867 18.46 19.68 -22.38
CA TYR A 867 18.42 20.80 -23.33
C TYR A 867 19.78 21.07 -23.98
N PRO A 868 19.81 21.80 -25.12
CA PRO A 868 21.03 22.13 -25.84
C PRO A 868 22.16 22.69 -24.98
N GLY A 869 23.34 22.07 -25.01
CA GLY A 869 24.53 22.50 -24.29
C GLY A 869 24.53 22.20 -22.78
N GLU A 870 23.44 21.68 -22.23
CA GLU A 870 23.30 21.44 -20.79
C GLU A 870 23.84 20.08 -20.37
N THR A 871 24.01 19.94 -19.05
CA THR A 871 24.31 18.67 -18.39
C THR A 871 23.29 18.45 -17.29
N VAL A 872 22.63 17.29 -17.30
CA VAL A 872 21.79 16.83 -16.18
C VAL A 872 22.58 15.81 -15.38
N GLU A 873 22.55 15.94 -14.06
CA GLU A 873 23.15 14.99 -13.13
C GLU A 873 22.03 14.24 -12.39
N LEU A 874 22.12 12.92 -12.37
CA LEU A 874 21.24 12.00 -11.65
C LEU A 874 22.07 11.22 -10.66
N THR A 875 21.45 10.75 -9.59
CA THR A 875 22.05 9.77 -8.68
C THR A 875 21.11 8.57 -8.58
N GLY A 876 21.68 7.36 -8.54
CA GLY A 876 20.94 6.15 -8.17
C GLY A 876 21.56 5.55 -6.91
N ARG A 877 20.72 5.27 -5.91
CA ARG A 877 21.10 4.67 -4.63
C ARG A 877 20.69 3.21 -4.62
N ILE A 878 21.64 2.35 -4.28
CA ILE A 878 21.49 0.90 -4.25
C ILE A 878 21.90 0.42 -2.86
N ASP A 879 21.04 -0.36 -2.22
CA ASP A 879 21.34 -0.89 -0.89
C ASP A 879 22.48 -1.93 -0.94
N ALA A 880 23.20 -2.07 0.18
CA ALA A 880 24.47 -2.82 0.24
C ALA A 880 24.35 -4.33 -0.07
N SER A 881 23.14 -4.90 -0.02
CA SER A 881 22.85 -6.31 -0.30
C SER A 881 22.75 -6.64 -1.79
N GLU A 882 22.73 -5.65 -2.67
CA GLU A 882 22.48 -5.82 -4.10
C GLU A 882 23.75 -6.07 -4.93
N ALA A 883 23.55 -6.48 -6.18
CA ALA A 883 24.64 -6.70 -7.14
C ALA A 883 25.49 -5.43 -7.36
N ALA A 884 26.79 -5.60 -7.63
CA ALA A 884 27.70 -4.47 -7.83
C ALA A 884 27.30 -3.61 -9.06
N PRO A 885 27.09 -2.29 -8.91
CA PRO A 885 26.65 -1.42 -10.00
C PRO A 885 27.82 -1.04 -10.91
N ASN A 886 28.05 -1.83 -11.96
CA ASN A 886 29.23 -1.72 -12.81
C ASN A 886 28.97 -0.98 -14.12
N TRP A 887 27.71 -0.84 -14.52
CA TRP A 887 27.33 -0.25 -15.79
C TRP A 887 26.12 0.66 -15.64
N VAL A 888 26.02 1.65 -16.53
CA VAL A 888 24.85 2.50 -16.69
C VAL A 888 24.42 2.45 -18.16
N ARG A 889 23.15 2.15 -18.40
CA ARG A 889 22.50 2.21 -19.70
C ARG A 889 21.55 3.40 -19.72
N VAL A 890 21.65 4.24 -20.75
CA VAL A 890 20.78 5.39 -20.95
C VAL A 890 20.04 5.23 -22.28
N THR A 891 18.72 5.38 -22.25
CA THR A 891 17.84 5.33 -23.42
C THR A 891 16.84 6.47 -23.37
N GLY A 892 16.52 7.11 -24.49
CA GLY A 892 15.53 8.18 -24.55
C GLY A 892 14.65 8.12 -25.78
N TYR A 893 13.73 9.07 -25.90
CA TYR A 893 12.74 9.10 -26.98
C TYR A 893 13.40 9.27 -28.35
N ASN A 894 14.36 10.19 -28.44
CA ASN A 894 15.13 10.50 -29.63
C ASN A 894 16.64 10.30 -29.45
N THR A 895 17.08 9.48 -28.50
CA THR A 895 18.49 9.10 -28.35
C THR A 895 18.68 7.63 -28.69
N ALA A 896 19.89 7.25 -29.11
CA ALA A 896 20.25 5.84 -29.22
C ALA A 896 20.73 5.35 -27.85
N PRO A 897 20.54 4.06 -27.51
CA PRO A 897 21.06 3.53 -26.25
C PRO A 897 22.56 3.77 -26.09
N VAL A 898 22.95 4.33 -24.95
CA VAL A 898 24.36 4.53 -24.56
C VAL A 898 24.63 3.70 -23.32
N VAL A 899 25.68 2.87 -23.34
CA VAL A 899 26.09 2.06 -22.19
C VAL A 899 27.52 2.39 -21.82
N VAL A 900 27.74 2.79 -20.57
CA VAL A 900 29.06 3.17 -20.04
C VAL A 900 29.38 2.38 -18.77
N ALA A 901 30.67 2.14 -18.52
CA ALA A 901 31.11 1.57 -17.26
C ALA A 901 30.98 2.61 -16.14
N VAL A 902 30.75 2.15 -14.92
CA VAL A 902 30.80 2.97 -13.71
C VAL A 902 32.24 3.01 -13.23
N ASP A 903 32.85 4.20 -13.27
CA ASP A 903 34.24 4.39 -12.85
C ASP A 903 34.38 4.17 -11.33
N GLN A 904 35.48 3.52 -10.92
CA GLN A 904 35.87 3.48 -9.52
C GLN A 904 36.45 4.84 -9.09
N PRO A 905 36.17 5.33 -7.87
CA PRO A 905 36.81 6.53 -7.38
C PRO A 905 38.33 6.32 -7.40
N ALA A 906 39.06 7.29 -7.95
CA ALA A 906 40.51 7.29 -7.86
C ALA A 906 40.89 7.15 -6.38
N ARG A 907 41.60 6.08 -6.02
CA ARG A 907 42.13 5.89 -4.66
C ARG A 907 42.97 7.14 -4.34
N ARG A 908 42.45 8.02 -3.50
CA ARG A 908 43.19 9.17 -2.97
C ARG A 908 44.13 8.72 -1.86
#